data_AF-A0A6A4IGA9-F1
#
_entry.id   AF-A0A6A4IGA9-F1
#
_cell.length_a   1.000
_cell.length_b   1.000
_cell.length_c   1.000
_cell.angle_alpha   90.00
_cell.angle_beta   90.00
_cell.angle_gamma   90.00
#
_symmetry.space_group_name_H-M   'P 1'
#
loop_
_entity.id
_entity.type
_entity.pdbx_description
1 polymer ?
#
loop_
_entity_poly.entity_id
_entity_poly.type
_entity_poly.pdbx_seq_one_letter_code
_entity_poly.pdbx_strand_id
1 'polypeptide(L)'
;MPLPRNKKNATKKRNRETALVPSSYVHRIDGAEGWEKVVDLLCEYFKIPNLNSRFGLKRVHSTFDAIWDRLDAAYTKYATNLRIRGGIVGIYAKMCPDAVLRNRLFKLGVLSRILPLLHESCTHHLALQALSSLAHHATCEIHLELAKLTPILVQLLEEYSDNPAFSPLIVTILCHCLAPIQEHVTSDVEYDPTSQAQVLRTLDMNRVLKQITRQMQKRTTSYFLLSHCTSLLLTSALPSCKAILANPSSLNFFIAGLRSLHWQNRGAFLSAVLRLFLVGAEEDTIRMFDPRLSMARKRLPDHLERILADYGFPRSEQSAILSVGSQIQSAMFRVMRDRDLCRLGQELAGLIMRSAFFPDGICEVADRKQLDVSLPFTRSAESLPRCAQALRQRGGPHDLDNADVLEIRYNLLNNRLLNAAGIAEKGLARNSEMSYFFYAIERSQDNTDALRSAKKGLKCKQITPFLRLELLYSAAENAAALGLGILEESSATTAVEKWEEGIAFIMSAWKDSKTFIAEAPPDNRHLSDMLYWHILLTIVIRGPDMSADLKEIKPFLQKLSDADDFRKYLFGIPICKTQLRRAQEAVVTNFAAAIAEWDNAILWINSTDHLREIPPAFECFHNEFMTQSFKEDLELNDGCMNNTSNTNMDSAHQHSHQHSHGQKTTSAHPNVNTNNVVLYECSWCGNPSAVLRKCSGCGKARYCDASCQKLHWSTKHKTECKV
;
A
#
# COMPACT_ATOMS: atom_id res chain seq x y z
N MET A 1 -10.22 59.80 50.23
CA MET A 1 -9.94 59.54 48.80
C MET A 1 -10.69 58.29 48.36
N PRO A 2 -11.48 58.32 47.27
CA PRO A 2 -12.33 57.21 46.87
C PRO A 2 -11.58 56.17 46.01
N LEU A 3 -11.97 54.90 46.19
CA LEU A 3 -11.48 53.72 45.46
C LEU A 3 -11.89 53.72 43.97
N PRO A 4 -11.13 53.07 43.06
CA PRO A 4 -11.45 53.05 41.64
C PRO A 4 -12.60 52.09 41.33
N ARG A 5 -13.62 52.61 40.63
CA ARG A 5 -14.77 51.86 40.11
C ARG A 5 -14.37 50.82 39.06
N ASN A 6 -14.87 49.61 39.28
CA ASN A 6 -14.80 48.43 38.44
C ASN A 6 -15.45 48.66 37.05
N LYS A 7 -14.65 48.75 35.97
CA LYS A 7 -15.12 48.89 34.56
C LYS A 7 -15.07 47.58 33.74
N LYS A 8 -14.69 46.43 34.34
CA LYS A 8 -14.51 45.17 33.58
C LYS A 8 -15.79 44.34 33.35
N ASN A 9 -16.91 44.66 34.01
CA ASN A 9 -18.15 43.85 33.90
C ASN A 9 -19.15 44.33 32.83
N ALA A 10 -19.02 45.55 32.30
CA ALA A 10 -19.98 46.08 31.31
C ALA A 10 -19.76 45.49 29.89
N THR A 11 -18.51 45.22 29.50
CA THR A 11 -18.15 44.73 28.16
C THR A 11 -18.58 43.27 27.94
N LYS A 12 -18.56 42.44 28.98
CA LYS A 12 -19.00 41.03 28.92
C LYS A 12 -20.52 40.88 28.82
N LYS A 13 -21.28 41.86 29.35
CA LYS A 13 -22.76 41.88 29.28
C LYS A 13 -23.26 42.33 27.90
N ARG A 14 -22.57 43.29 27.28
CA ARG A 14 -22.93 43.86 25.96
C ARG A 14 -22.69 42.90 24.78
N ASN A 15 -21.67 42.02 24.86
CA ASN A 15 -21.47 40.96 23.85
C ASN A 15 -22.47 39.80 23.94
N ARG A 16 -23.15 39.62 25.10
CA ARG A 16 -24.21 38.60 25.25
C ARG A 16 -25.56 39.05 24.65
N GLU A 17 -25.84 40.35 24.60
CA GLU A 17 -27.06 40.88 23.97
C GLU A 17 -27.05 40.77 22.44
N THR A 18 -25.86 40.78 21.81
CA THR A 18 -25.69 40.57 20.36
C THR A 18 -25.87 39.12 19.87
N ALA A 19 -26.20 38.17 20.77
CA ALA A 19 -26.47 36.77 20.43
C ALA A 19 -27.98 36.45 20.26
N LEU A 20 -28.85 37.46 20.36
CA LEU A 20 -30.30 37.34 20.25
C LEU A 20 -30.75 37.51 18.79
N VAL A 21 -30.93 36.41 18.06
CA VAL A 21 -31.64 36.43 16.77
C VAL A 21 -33.04 37.03 17.03
N PRO A 22 -33.37 38.22 16.49
CA PRO A 22 -34.66 38.85 16.73
C PRO A 22 -35.79 37.92 16.26
N SER A 23 -36.96 37.98 16.91
CA SER A 23 -38.12 37.17 16.52
C SER A 23 -38.47 37.30 15.03
N SER A 24 -38.33 38.50 14.47
CA SER A 24 -38.50 38.76 13.03
C SER A 24 -37.52 37.99 12.14
N TYR A 25 -36.30 37.73 12.61
CA TYR A 25 -35.27 37.00 11.89
C TYR A 25 -35.43 35.48 12.04
N VAL A 26 -35.94 35.02 13.19
CA VAL A 26 -36.35 33.61 13.39
C VAL A 26 -37.43 33.22 12.38
N HIS A 27 -38.47 34.06 12.21
CA HIS A 27 -39.51 33.80 11.19
C HIS A 27 -38.96 33.76 9.76
N ARG A 28 -37.96 34.58 9.42
CA ARG A 28 -37.30 34.55 8.10
C ARG A 28 -36.49 33.26 7.90
N ILE A 29 -35.85 32.75 8.95
CA ILE A 29 -35.10 31.49 8.92
C ILE A 29 -36.05 30.29 8.79
N ASP A 30 -37.13 30.29 9.55
CA ASP A 30 -38.12 29.20 9.52
C ASP A 30 -38.85 29.15 8.16
N GLY A 31 -39.08 30.31 7.53
CA GLY A 31 -39.66 30.43 6.19
C GLY A 31 -38.67 30.31 5.03
N ALA A 32 -37.39 30.03 5.28
CA ALA A 32 -36.40 29.89 4.22
C ALA A 32 -36.51 28.53 3.51
N GLU A 33 -36.56 28.54 2.18
CA GLU A 33 -36.47 27.34 1.36
C GLU A 33 -35.00 26.91 1.22
N GLY A 34 -34.69 25.68 1.64
CA GLY A 34 -33.34 25.11 1.59
C GLY A 34 -32.42 25.51 2.75
N TRP A 35 -31.34 24.73 2.91
CA TRP A 35 -30.34 24.94 3.97
C TRP A 35 -29.35 26.06 3.65
N GLU A 36 -29.07 26.34 2.36
CA GLU A 36 -28.15 27.41 1.96
C GLU A 36 -28.67 28.77 2.36
N LYS A 37 -29.91 29.07 2.02
CA LYS A 37 -30.56 30.31 2.40
C LYS A 37 -30.58 30.50 3.92
N VAL A 38 -30.77 29.42 4.69
CA VAL A 38 -30.67 29.46 6.15
C VAL A 38 -29.25 29.82 6.60
N VAL A 39 -28.23 29.18 6.04
CA VAL A 39 -26.81 29.45 6.36
C VAL A 39 -26.44 30.88 5.99
N ASP A 40 -26.86 31.38 4.84
CA ASP A 40 -26.52 32.72 4.35
C ASP A 40 -27.20 33.81 5.19
N LEU A 41 -28.48 33.62 5.57
CA LEU A 41 -29.17 34.50 6.52
C LEU A 41 -28.46 34.54 7.88
N LEU A 42 -28.00 33.39 8.38
CA LEU A 42 -27.25 33.34 9.63
C LEU A 42 -25.85 33.98 9.49
N CYS A 43 -25.17 33.78 8.36
CA CYS A 43 -23.91 34.46 8.06
C CYS A 43 -24.08 35.99 8.03
N GLU A 44 -25.12 36.49 7.37
CA GLU A 44 -25.47 37.92 7.35
C GLU A 44 -25.72 38.43 8.78
N TYR A 45 -26.57 37.74 9.53
CA TYR A 45 -26.95 38.12 10.88
C TYR A 45 -25.76 38.15 11.85
N PHE A 46 -24.96 37.08 11.87
CA PHE A 46 -23.77 37.00 12.72
C PHE A 46 -22.55 37.74 12.14
N LYS A 47 -22.70 38.41 10.99
CA LYS A 47 -21.63 39.13 10.30
C LYS A 47 -20.41 38.23 10.06
N ILE A 48 -20.66 37.01 9.63
CA ILE A 48 -19.63 36.04 9.26
C ILE A 48 -19.07 36.45 7.89
N PRO A 49 -17.74 36.57 7.73
CA PRO A 49 -17.13 36.84 6.43
C PRO A 49 -17.50 35.76 5.40
N ASN A 50 -17.41 36.09 4.11
CA ASN A 50 -17.71 35.14 3.03
C ASN A 50 -16.81 33.88 3.10
N LEU A 51 -17.37 32.77 3.57
CA LEU A 51 -16.67 31.50 3.75
C LEU A 51 -16.29 30.83 2.43
N ASN A 52 -16.91 31.25 1.32
CA ASN A 52 -16.59 30.79 -0.03
C ASN A 52 -15.43 31.59 -0.65
N SER A 53 -14.67 32.35 0.16
CA SER A 53 -13.52 33.12 -0.29
C SER A 53 -12.32 32.91 0.64
N ARG A 54 -11.11 32.89 0.06
CA ARG A 54 -9.87 32.76 0.85
C ARG A 54 -9.71 33.93 1.81
N PHE A 55 -10.04 35.14 1.35
CA PHE A 55 -10.01 36.34 2.19
C PHE A 55 -10.98 36.24 3.37
N GLY A 56 -12.20 35.75 3.15
CA GLY A 56 -13.16 35.54 4.22
C GLY A 56 -12.69 34.51 5.24
N LEU A 57 -12.15 33.37 4.81
CA LEU A 57 -11.56 32.37 5.71
C LEU A 57 -10.38 32.96 6.52
N LYS A 58 -9.52 33.77 5.89
CA LYS A 58 -8.44 34.49 6.59
C LYS A 58 -8.99 35.47 7.65
N ARG A 59 -10.11 36.14 7.38
CA ARG A 59 -10.78 37.00 8.38
C ARG A 59 -11.36 36.17 9.52
N VAL A 60 -11.97 35.02 9.22
CA VAL A 60 -12.46 34.09 10.25
C VAL A 60 -11.34 33.67 11.19
N HIS A 61 -10.15 33.33 10.68
CA HIS A 61 -8.99 33.02 11.52
C HIS A 61 -8.67 34.13 12.53
N SER A 62 -8.72 35.40 12.10
CA SER A 62 -8.38 36.55 12.96
C SER A 62 -9.41 36.84 14.06
N THR A 63 -10.66 36.39 13.90
CA THR A 63 -11.77 36.65 14.84
C THR A 63 -12.47 35.38 15.29
N PHE A 64 -11.80 34.23 15.17
CA PHE A 64 -12.42 32.91 15.31
C PHE A 64 -13.12 32.72 16.66
N ASP A 65 -12.46 33.06 17.78
CA ASP A 65 -13.04 32.86 19.11
C ASP A 65 -14.34 33.65 19.29
N ALA A 66 -14.38 34.89 18.80
CA ALA A 66 -15.59 35.71 18.85
C ALA A 66 -16.70 35.20 17.90
N ILE A 67 -16.34 34.57 16.78
CA ILE A 67 -17.31 33.91 15.90
C ILE A 67 -17.86 32.66 16.59
N TRP A 68 -17.00 31.79 17.10
CA TRP A 68 -17.35 30.58 17.81
C TRP A 68 -18.28 30.87 18.99
N ASP A 69 -17.90 31.78 19.88
CA ASP A 69 -18.70 32.11 21.08
C ASP A 69 -20.12 32.57 20.71
N ARG A 70 -20.28 33.33 19.62
CA ARG A 70 -21.59 33.80 19.16
C ARG A 70 -22.42 32.65 18.58
N LEU A 71 -21.81 31.81 17.75
CA LEU A 71 -22.48 30.67 17.14
C LEU A 71 -22.84 29.60 18.17
N ASP A 72 -21.95 29.28 19.13
CA ASP A 72 -22.21 28.30 20.18
C ASP A 72 -23.27 28.78 21.18
N ALA A 73 -23.26 30.07 21.54
CA ALA A 73 -24.31 30.68 22.35
C ALA A 73 -25.68 30.60 21.65
N ALA A 74 -25.73 30.89 20.35
CA ALA A 74 -26.96 30.77 19.57
C ALA A 74 -27.42 29.32 19.45
N TYR A 75 -26.52 28.38 19.15
CA TYR A 75 -26.82 26.96 19.05
C TYR A 75 -27.45 26.43 20.35
N THR A 76 -26.87 26.79 21.50
CA THR A 76 -27.35 26.36 22.82
C THR A 76 -28.69 27.01 23.16
N LYS A 77 -28.85 28.30 22.85
CA LYS A 77 -30.06 29.04 23.16
C LYS A 77 -31.28 28.58 22.36
N TYR A 78 -31.09 28.32 21.06
CA TYR A 78 -32.14 27.86 20.17
C TYR A 78 -32.17 26.33 20.08
N ALA A 79 -32.02 25.64 21.23
CA ALA A 79 -31.92 24.18 21.32
C ALA A 79 -33.08 23.44 20.60
N THR A 80 -34.28 24.03 20.61
CA THR A 80 -35.49 23.48 20.01
C THR A 80 -35.69 23.87 18.54
N ASN A 81 -34.99 24.89 18.03
CA ASN A 81 -35.11 25.30 16.62
C ASN A 81 -34.05 24.58 15.78
N LEU A 82 -34.47 23.50 15.11
CA LEU A 82 -33.61 22.67 14.27
C LEU A 82 -33.05 23.43 13.06
N ARG A 83 -33.77 24.44 12.52
CA ARG A 83 -33.30 25.26 11.40
C ARG A 83 -32.11 26.12 11.80
N ILE A 84 -32.18 26.79 12.95
CA ILE A 84 -31.06 27.59 13.47
C ILE A 84 -29.86 26.70 13.80
N ARG A 85 -30.07 25.58 14.51
CA ARG A 85 -28.99 24.64 14.86
C ARG A 85 -28.35 24.03 13.63
N GLY A 86 -29.17 23.58 12.68
CA GLY A 86 -28.71 23.07 11.39
C GLY A 86 -27.92 24.12 10.63
N GLY A 87 -28.45 25.33 10.47
CA GLY A 87 -27.75 26.42 9.81
C GLY A 87 -26.40 26.76 10.45
N ILE A 88 -26.30 26.75 11.78
CA ILE A 88 -25.02 26.94 12.48
C ILE A 88 -24.05 25.78 12.17
N VAL A 89 -24.52 24.54 12.14
CA VAL A 89 -23.70 23.39 11.70
C VAL A 89 -23.27 23.52 10.24
N GLY A 90 -24.13 24.04 9.36
CA GLY A 90 -23.78 24.39 7.98
C GLY A 90 -22.67 25.45 7.89
N ILE A 91 -22.69 26.46 8.76
CA ILE A 91 -21.60 27.44 8.89
C ILE A 91 -20.28 26.74 9.29
N TYR A 92 -20.32 25.84 10.27
CA TYR A 92 -19.14 25.07 10.67
C TYR A 92 -18.63 24.19 9.51
N ALA A 93 -19.53 23.54 8.77
CA ALA A 93 -19.16 22.74 7.61
C ALA A 93 -18.44 23.58 6.53
N LYS A 94 -18.92 24.80 6.23
CA LYS A 94 -18.26 25.73 5.30
C LYS A 94 -16.85 26.17 5.75
N MET A 95 -16.50 26.01 7.03
CA MET A 95 -15.15 26.29 7.55
C MET A 95 -14.21 25.07 7.49
N CYS A 96 -14.74 23.85 7.41
CA CYS A 96 -13.96 22.61 7.43
C CYS A 96 -12.97 22.40 6.27
N PRO A 97 -13.17 22.98 5.06
CA PRO A 97 -12.16 22.91 4.00
C PRO A 97 -10.83 23.57 4.36
N ASP A 98 -10.81 24.49 5.34
CA ASP A 98 -9.55 24.98 5.93
C ASP A 98 -9.15 24.06 7.08
N ALA A 99 -8.08 23.28 6.89
CA ALA A 99 -7.63 22.28 7.86
C ALA A 99 -7.34 22.86 9.26
N VAL A 100 -6.87 24.12 9.34
CA VAL A 100 -6.57 24.76 10.62
C VAL A 100 -7.86 25.15 11.34
N LEU A 101 -8.86 25.68 10.63
CA LEU A 101 -10.19 25.95 11.22
C LEU A 101 -10.90 24.65 11.62
N ARG A 102 -10.90 23.65 10.75
CA ARG A 102 -11.49 22.33 11.00
C ARG A 102 -10.97 21.70 12.29
N ASN A 103 -9.65 21.63 12.43
CA ASN A 103 -9.02 21.04 13.62
C ASN A 103 -9.33 21.86 14.88
N ARG A 104 -9.47 23.19 14.75
CA ARG A 104 -9.86 24.06 15.87
C ARG A 104 -11.33 23.87 16.26
N LEU A 105 -12.24 23.78 15.30
CA LEU A 105 -13.66 23.48 15.52
C LEU A 105 -13.82 22.11 16.20
N PHE A 106 -13.07 21.12 15.75
CA PHE A 106 -13.05 19.79 16.37
C PHE A 106 -12.66 19.84 17.85
N LYS A 107 -11.56 20.52 18.18
CA LYS A 107 -11.10 20.69 19.56
C LYS A 107 -12.09 21.42 20.46
N LEU A 108 -12.93 22.29 19.89
CA LEU A 108 -13.99 22.98 20.62
C LEU A 108 -15.30 22.17 20.70
N GLY A 109 -15.32 20.94 20.19
CA GLY A 109 -16.44 20.03 20.34
C GLY A 109 -17.52 20.16 19.26
N VAL A 110 -17.18 20.59 18.04
CA VAL A 110 -18.14 20.67 16.92
C VAL A 110 -18.86 19.34 16.67
N LEU A 111 -18.18 18.21 16.89
CA LEU A 111 -18.80 16.88 16.71
C LEU A 111 -20.02 16.70 17.61
N SER A 112 -19.94 17.13 18.87
CA SER A 112 -21.08 17.11 19.82
C SER A 112 -22.27 17.98 19.39
N ARG A 113 -22.04 18.94 18.48
CA ARG A 113 -23.08 19.79 17.89
C ARG A 113 -23.68 19.18 16.62
N ILE A 114 -22.95 18.30 15.93
CA ILE A 114 -23.45 17.62 14.74
C ILE A 114 -24.30 16.41 15.13
N LEU A 115 -23.86 15.62 16.12
CA LEU A 115 -24.50 14.33 16.47
C LEU A 115 -26.01 14.42 16.76
N PRO A 116 -26.52 15.39 17.55
CA PRO A 116 -27.96 15.46 17.80
C PRO A 116 -28.81 15.66 16.54
N LEU A 117 -28.24 16.26 15.49
CA LEU A 117 -28.95 16.50 14.22
C LEU A 117 -29.00 15.27 13.32
N LEU A 118 -28.23 14.22 13.62
CA LEU A 118 -28.32 12.92 12.93
C LEU A 118 -29.50 12.07 13.38
N HIS A 119 -30.17 12.45 14.47
CA HIS A 119 -31.37 11.75 14.97
C HIS A 119 -32.68 12.38 14.48
N GLU A 120 -32.60 13.53 13.80
CA GLU A 120 -33.74 14.29 13.33
C GLU A 120 -33.83 14.22 11.80
N SER A 121 -34.89 13.59 11.28
CA SER A 121 -35.03 13.26 9.86
C SER A 121 -34.87 14.46 8.92
N CYS A 122 -35.37 15.64 9.32
CA CYS A 122 -35.26 16.86 8.55
C CYS A 122 -33.84 17.45 8.46
N THR A 123 -32.92 17.05 9.35
CA THR A 123 -31.53 17.55 9.40
C THR A 123 -30.48 16.51 9.03
N HIS A 124 -30.86 15.25 8.83
CA HIS A 124 -29.90 14.16 8.53
C HIS A 124 -28.94 14.53 7.39
N HIS A 125 -29.46 15.01 6.26
CA HIS A 125 -28.65 15.33 5.09
C HIS A 125 -27.59 16.40 5.40
N LEU A 126 -27.98 17.49 6.07
CA LEU A 126 -27.06 18.55 6.47
C LEU A 126 -26.01 18.06 7.46
N ALA A 127 -26.41 17.25 8.43
CA ALA A 127 -25.50 16.67 9.41
C ALA A 127 -24.47 15.74 8.74
N LEU A 128 -24.91 14.92 7.77
CA LEU A 128 -24.02 14.07 6.96
C LEU A 128 -23.08 14.90 6.08
N GLN A 129 -23.54 15.99 5.48
CA GLN A 129 -22.67 16.92 4.74
C GLN A 129 -21.59 17.53 5.65
N ALA A 130 -21.96 17.93 6.86
CA ALA A 130 -21.03 18.46 7.85
C ALA A 130 -20.00 17.40 8.29
N LEU A 131 -20.43 16.17 8.54
CA LEU A 131 -19.53 15.05 8.86
C LEU A 131 -18.59 14.72 7.69
N SER A 132 -19.09 14.71 6.46
CA SER A 132 -18.29 14.46 5.25
C SER A 132 -17.19 15.53 5.11
N SER A 133 -17.55 16.80 5.29
CA SER A 133 -16.60 17.92 5.28
C SER A 133 -15.56 17.83 6.41
N LEU A 134 -15.97 17.31 7.58
CA LEU A 134 -15.08 17.11 8.73
C LEU A 134 -14.13 15.92 8.53
N ALA A 135 -14.56 14.86 7.82
CA ALA A 135 -13.76 13.67 7.52
C ALA A 135 -12.68 13.93 6.47
N HIS A 136 -12.96 14.82 5.51
CA HIS A 136 -12.06 15.09 4.39
C HIS A 136 -10.75 15.73 4.85
N HIS A 137 -9.61 15.12 4.48
CA HIS A 137 -8.25 15.49 4.90
C HIS A 137 -8.08 15.66 6.43
N ALA A 138 -8.90 14.99 7.24
CA ALA A 138 -8.85 15.15 8.69
C ALA A 138 -7.56 14.58 9.30
N THR A 139 -7.25 14.98 10.54
CA THR A 139 -6.15 14.38 11.29
C THR A 139 -6.56 13.01 11.83
N CYS A 140 -5.59 12.16 12.14
CA CYS A 140 -5.83 10.82 12.71
C CYS A 140 -6.76 10.87 13.95
N GLU A 141 -6.59 11.86 14.82
CA GLU A 141 -7.49 12.10 15.98
C GLU A 141 -8.97 12.26 15.57
N ILE A 142 -9.23 13.02 14.50
CA ILE A 142 -10.59 13.24 14.00
C ILE A 142 -11.12 11.95 13.37
N HIS A 143 -10.30 11.25 12.58
CA HIS A 143 -10.69 9.97 11.99
C HIS A 143 -11.07 8.94 13.05
N LEU A 144 -10.31 8.84 14.15
CA LEU A 144 -10.60 7.91 15.25
C LEU A 144 -11.96 8.21 15.92
N GLU A 145 -12.27 9.48 16.19
CA GLU A 145 -13.57 9.85 16.77
C GLU A 145 -14.72 9.64 15.78
N LEU A 146 -14.52 9.95 14.50
CA LEU A 146 -15.54 9.72 13.48
C LEU A 146 -15.78 8.23 13.21
N ALA A 147 -14.74 7.40 13.29
CA ALA A 147 -14.87 5.94 13.12
C ALA A 147 -15.78 5.32 14.19
N LYS A 148 -15.87 5.90 15.39
CA LYS A 148 -16.83 5.45 16.42
C LYS A 148 -18.30 5.62 16.01
N LEU A 149 -18.58 6.47 15.01
CA LEU A 149 -19.92 6.68 14.47
C LEU A 149 -20.32 5.64 13.42
N THR A 150 -19.42 4.74 13.04
CA THR A 150 -19.66 3.67 12.05
C THR A 150 -20.98 2.92 12.27
N PRO A 151 -21.37 2.49 13.50
CA PRO A 151 -22.64 1.79 13.71
C PRO A 151 -23.86 2.61 13.28
N ILE A 152 -23.88 3.91 13.59
CA ILE A 152 -24.96 4.83 13.23
C ILE A 152 -24.97 5.06 11.72
N LEU A 153 -23.80 5.29 11.13
CA LEU A 153 -23.66 5.54 9.69
C LEU A 153 -24.12 4.32 8.87
N VAL A 154 -23.73 3.11 9.27
CA VAL A 154 -24.16 1.87 8.60
C VAL A 154 -25.66 1.64 8.76
N GLN A 155 -26.24 1.96 9.92
CA GLN A 155 -27.69 1.90 10.11
C GLN A 155 -28.43 2.87 9.18
N LEU A 156 -27.96 4.11 9.06
CA LEU A 156 -28.52 5.09 8.12
C LEU A 156 -28.35 4.64 6.66
N LEU A 157 -27.23 3.99 6.31
CA LEU A 157 -27.01 3.45 4.97
C LEU A 157 -27.98 2.31 4.65
N GLU A 158 -28.38 1.52 5.64
CA GLU A 158 -29.38 0.47 5.49
C GLU A 158 -30.79 1.05 5.33
N GLU A 159 -31.14 2.05 6.15
CA GLU A 159 -32.45 2.70 6.11
C GLU A 159 -32.67 3.49 4.82
N TYR A 160 -31.66 4.25 4.39
CA TYR A 160 -31.74 5.14 3.21
C TYR A 160 -30.98 4.59 2.01
N SER A 161 -30.89 3.26 1.89
CA SER A 161 -29.96 2.64 0.94
C SER A 161 -30.16 3.08 -0.51
N ASP A 162 -31.40 3.32 -0.93
CA ASP A 162 -31.77 3.71 -2.30
C ASP A 162 -31.84 5.23 -2.51
N ASN A 163 -31.57 6.01 -1.46
CA ASN A 163 -31.62 7.46 -1.55
C ASN A 163 -30.30 8.01 -2.12
N PRO A 164 -30.31 8.60 -3.33
CA PRO A 164 -29.10 9.09 -4.00
C PRO A 164 -28.43 10.26 -3.26
N ALA A 165 -29.11 10.92 -2.32
CA ALA A 165 -28.52 11.99 -1.52
C ALA A 165 -27.75 11.49 -0.28
N PHE A 166 -28.12 10.33 0.27
CA PHE A 166 -27.59 9.85 1.55
C PHE A 166 -26.44 8.86 1.37
N SER A 167 -26.64 7.85 0.53
CA SER A 167 -25.66 6.78 0.34
C SER A 167 -24.27 7.31 -0.03
N PRO A 168 -24.11 8.28 -0.95
CA PRO A 168 -22.81 8.84 -1.27
C PRO A 168 -22.12 9.54 -0.10
N LEU A 169 -22.85 10.34 0.69
CA LEU A 169 -22.28 11.02 1.85
C LEU A 169 -21.81 10.02 2.91
N ILE A 170 -22.64 9.01 3.20
CA ILE A 170 -22.32 8.01 4.22
C ILE A 170 -21.10 7.19 3.80
N VAL A 171 -21.06 6.70 2.56
CA VAL A 171 -19.90 5.95 2.06
C VAL A 171 -18.65 6.82 2.03
N THR A 172 -18.77 8.09 1.65
CA THR A 172 -17.64 9.03 1.66
C THR A 172 -17.09 9.20 3.07
N ILE A 173 -17.95 9.41 4.08
CA ILE A 173 -17.52 9.50 5.48
C ILE A 173 -16.82 8.21 5.91
N LEU A 174 -17.42 7.05 5.67
CA LEU A 174 -16.83 5.75 6.03
C LEU A 174 -15.47 5.54 5.36
N CYS A 175 -15.36 5.84 4.07
CA CYS A 175 -14.12 5.73 3.31
C CYS A 175 -13.02 6.64 3.89
N HIS A 176 -13.29 7.94 4.02
CA HIS A 176 -12.30 8.92 4.48
C HIS A 176 -11.94 8.78 5.97
N CYS A 177 -12.75 8.08 6.76
CA CYS A 177 -12.42 7.79 8.16
C CYS A 177 -11.69 6.44 8.32
N LEU A 178 -12.19 5.38 7.68
CA LEU A 178 -11.70 4.02 7.91
C LEU A 178 -10.46 3.70 7.07
N ALA A 179 -10.35 4.19 5.83
CA ALA A 179 -9.19 3.89 4.99
C ALA A 179 -7.86 4.39 5.63
N PRO A 180 -7.75 5.65 6.11
CA PRO A 180 -6.53 6.10 6.77
C PRO A 180 -6.22 5.36 8.07
N ILE A 181 -7.24 4.95 8.84
CA ILE A 181 -7.04 4.14 10.05
C ILE A 181 -6.45 2.79 9.67
N GLN A 182 -7.03 2.13 8.66
CA GLN A 182 -6.63 0.80 8.20
C GLN A 182 -5.21 0.77 7.61
N GLU A 183 -4.80 1.81 6.89
CA GLU A 183 -3.44 1.92 6.31
C GLU A 183 -2.32 1.96 7.36
N HIS A 184 -2.63 2.37 8.59
CA HIS A 184 -1.66 2.48 9.68
C HIS A 184 -1.62 1.24 10.60
N VAL A 185 -2.45 0.23 10.34
CA VAL A 185 -2.50 -0.99 11.15
C VAL A 185 -1.68 -2.08 10.49
N THR A 186 -0.95 -2.83 11.31
CA THR A 186 -0.17 -3.99 10.86
C THR A 186 -1.05 -5.13 10.36
N SER A 187 -0.45 -6.18 9.79
CA SER A 187 -1.19 -7.35 9.28
C SER A 187 -2.01 -8.07 10.36
N ASP A 188 -1.66 -7.92 11.64
CA ASP A 188 -2.36 -8.58 12.74
C ASP A 188 -3.01 -7.57 13.70
N VAL A 189 -4.22 -7.15 13.35
CA VAL A 189 -5.04 -6.19 14.12
C VAL A 189 -5.30 -6.68 15.56
N GLU A 190 -5.29 -7.99 15.81
CA GLU A 190 -5.60 -8.55 17.13
C GLU A 190 -4.49 -8.25 18.14
N TYR A 191 -3.22 -8.21 17.69
CA TYR A 191 -2.05 -7.98 18.54
C TYR A 191 -1.46 -6.57 18.41
N ASP A 192 -1.95 -5.76 17.47
CA ASP A 192 -1.48 -4.40 17.27
C ASP A 192 -1.90 -3.49 18.45
N PRO A 193 -0.95 -2.85 19.16
CA PRO A 193 -1.23 -2.04 20.34
C PRO A 193 -1.74 -0.63 20.01
N THR A 194 -1.75 -0.22 18.73
CA THR A 194 -2.11 1.14 18.33
C THR A 194 -3.58 1.49 18.62
N SER A 195 -3.86 2.77 18.83
CA SER A 195 -5.23 3.29 18.99
C SER A 195 -6.13 2.97 17.78
N GLN A 196 -5.55 2.95 16.58
CA GLN A 196 -6.18 2.61 15.32
C GLN A 196 -6.71 1.17 15.35
N ALA A 197 -5.83 0.22 15.70
CA ALA A 197 -6.21 -1.19 15.83
C ALA A 197 -7.24 -1.43 16.93
N GLN A 198 -7.16 -0.69 18.05
CA GLN A 198 -8.15 -0.76 19.12
C GLN A 198 -9.54 -0.32 18.63
N VAL A 199 -9.63 0.80 17.91
CA VAL A 199 -10.92 1.27 17.36
C VAL A 199 -11.45 0.26 16.34
N LEU A 200 -10.63 -0.22 15.38
CA LEU A 200 -11.08 -1.19 14.38
C LEU A 200 -11.65 -2.47 14.99
N ARG A 201 -11.06 -2.97 16.09
CA ARG A 201 -11.58 -4.15 16.82
C ARG A 201 -12.99 -3.95 17.39
N THR A 202 -13.40 -2.71 17.63
CA THR A 202 -14.77 -2.41 18.11
C THR A 202 -15.81 -2.32 16.99
N LEU A 203 -15.38 -2.27 15.72
CA LEU A 203 -16.26 -2.07 14.58
C LEU A 203 -16.72 -3.40 13.99
N ASP A 204 -17.99 -3.48 13.60
CA ASP A 204 -18.52 -4.61 12.83
C ASP A 204 -18.18 -4.45 11.34
N MET A 205 -16.93 -4.79 10.99
CA MET A 205 -16.45 -4.70 9.61
C MET A 205 -17.17 -5.67 8.66
N ASN A 206 -17.76 -6.77 9.16
CA ASN A 206 -18.60 -7.65 8.33
C ASN A 206 -19.82 -6.89 7.83
N ARG A 207 -20.53 -6.20 8.73
CA ARG A 207 -21.69 -5.39 8.36
C ARG A 207 -21.31 -4.23 7.46
N VAL A 208 -20.22 -3.51 7.77
CA VAL A 208 -19.71 -2.39 6.95
C VAL A 208 -19.46 -2.86 5.52
N LEU A 209 -18.57 -3.83 5.33
CA LEU A 209 -18.12 -4.24 3.98
C LEU A 209 -19.24 -4.88 3.17
N LYS A 210 -20.17 -5.60 3.83
CA LYS A 210 -21.38 -6.12 3.19
C LYS A 210 -22.25 -4.99 2.64
N GLN A 211 -22.46 -3.90 3.38
CA GLN A 211 -23.25 -2.77 2.88
C GLN A 211 -22.51 -2.01 1.78
N ILE A 212 -21.20 -1.83 1.89
CA ILE A 212 -20.38 -1.21 0.83
C ILE A 212 -20.50 -2.01 -0.47
N THR A 213 -20.33 -3.33 -0.43
CA THR A 213 -20.48 -4.18 -1.61
C THR A 213 -21.90 -4.12 -2.19
N ARG A 214 -22.94 -4.13 -1.35
CA ARG A 214 -24.33 -3.96 -1.81
C ARG A 214 -24.57 -2.63 -2.52
N GLN A 215 -23.99 -1.54 -2.04
CA GLN A 215 -24.10 -0.24 -2.70
C GLN A 215 -23.50 -0.30 -4.10
N MET A 216 -22.35 -0.95 -4.28
CA MET A 216 -21.70 -1.07 -5.58
C MET A 216 -22.49 -1.94 -6.59
N GLN A 217 -23.31 -2.88 -6.12
CA GLN A 217 -24.14 -3.73 -6.99
C GLN A 217 -25.35 -2.98 -7.57
N LYS A 218 -25.67 -1.78 -7.07
CA LYS A 218 -26.83 -1.03 -7.56
C LYS A 218 -26.56 -0.49 -8.94
N ARG A 219 -27.54 -0.63 -9.84
CA ARG A 219 -27.47 -0.08 -11.21
C ARG A 219 -27.41 1.45 -11.25
N THR A 220 -27.84 2.10 -10.17
CA THR A 220 -27.87 3.56 -10.01
C THR A 220 -26.64 4.13 -9.30
N THR A 221 -25.65 3.27 -8.98
CA THR A 221 -24.39 3.72 -8.39
C THR A 221 -23.78 4.81 -9.27
N SER A 222 -23.20 5.85 -8.68
CA SER A 222 -22.41 6.88 -9.39
C SER A 222 -20.92 6.58 -9.36
N TYR A 223 -20.15 7.01 -10.37
CA TYR A 223 -18.73 6.66 -10.46
C TYR A 223 -17.99 7.13 -9.20
N PHE A 224 -18.39 8.32 -8.73
CA PHE A 224 -18.00 8.87 -7.45
C PHE A 224 -18.17 7.88 -6.28
N LEU A 225 -19.36 7.30 -6.12
CA LEU A 225 -19.64 6.32 -5.08
C LEU A 225 -18.80 5.05 -5.26
N LEU A 226 -18.71 4.53 -6.48
CA LEU A 226 -17.94 3.32 -6.76
C LEU A 226 -16.46 3.48 -6.47
N SER A 227 -15.87 4.63 -6.77
CA SER A 227 -14.46 4.92 -6.47
C SER A 227 -14.17 4.89 -4.95
N HIS A 228 -15.06 5.45 -4.13
CA HIS A 228 -14.92 5.43 -2.67
C HIS A 228 -15.16 4.04 -2.10
N CYS A 229 -16.16 3.31 -2.59
CA CYS A 229 -16.37 1.92 -2.19
C CYS A 229 -15.15 1.05 -2.54
N THR A 230 -14.59 1.22 -3.74
CA THR A 230 -13.42 0.48 -4.21
C THR A 230 -12.20 0.77 -3.33
N SER A 231 -11.93 2.05 -3.06
CA SER A 231 -10.83 2.48 -2.17
C SER A 231 -10.98 1.88 -0.76
N LEU A 232 -12.18 1.93 -0.17
CA LEU A 232 -12.43 1.34 1.14
C LEU A 232 -12.27 -0.20 1.12
N LEU A 233 -12.74 -0.90 0.10
CA LEU A 233 -12.55 -2.35 0.01
C LEU A 233 -11.06 -2.71 -0.12
N LEU A 234 -10.31 -2.05 -1.01
CA LEU A 234 -8.88 -2.32 -1.22
C LEU A 234 -8.06 -2.10 0.06
N THR A 235 -8.29 -1.00 0.77
CA THR A 235 -7.61 -0.73 2.06
C THR A 235 -8.03 -1.68 3.18
N SER A 236 -9.22 -2.30 3.06
CA SER A 236 -9.72 -3.30 4.00
C SER A 236 -9.14 -4.71 3.75
N ALA A 237 -8.42 -4.94 2.64
CA ALA A 237 -7.95 -6.26 2.22
C ALA A 237 -7.01 -6.96 3.22
N LEU A 238 -6.18 -6.20 3.94
CA LEU A 238 -5.31 -6.75 4.97
C LEU A 238 -5.96 -6.72 6.37
N PRO A 239 -6.31 -5.56 6.94
CA PRO A 239 -6.76 -5.50 8.34
C PRO A 239 -8.15 -6.12 8.56
N SER A 240 -8.98 -6.19 7.52
CA SER A 240 -10.34 -6.74 7.59
C SER A 240 -10.51 -7.97 6.69
N CYS A 241 -9.44 -8.74 6.46
CA CYS A 241 -9.42 -9.87 5.53
C CYS A 241 -10.50 -10.92 5.85
N LYS A 242 -10.72 -11.24 7.13
CA LYS A 242 -11.76 -12.18 7.59
C LYS A 242 -13.16 -11.72 7.15
N ALA A 243 -13.43 -10.42 7.21
CA ALA A 243 -14.73 -9.85 6.84
C ALA A 243 -14.96 -9.85 5.33
N ILE A 244 -13.93 -9.60 4.53
CA ILE A 244 -14.01 -9.72 3.07
C ILE A 244 -14.21 -11.17 2.65
N LEU A 245 -13.46 -12.11 3.24
CA LEU A 245 -13.60 -13.54 2.93
C LEU A 245 -14.97 -14.09 3.36
N ALA A 246 -15.61 -13.51 4.38
CA ALA A 246 -16.98 -13.83 4.77
C ALA A 246 -18.05 -13.29 3.78
N ASN A 247 -17.67 -12.40 2.86
CA ASN A 247 -18.54 -11.88 1.81
C ASN A 247 -18.01 -12.27 0.41
N PRO A 248 -18.46 -13.41 -0.18
CA PRO A 248 -17.97 -13.90 -1.47
C PRO A 248 -18.04 -12.87 -2.60
N SER A 249 -19.06 -12.01 -2.57
CA SER A 249 -19.24 -10.93 -3.55
C SER A 249 -18.10 -9.89 -3.51
N SER A 250 -17.56 -9.58 -2.33
CA SER A 250 -16.39 -8.68 -2.21
C SER A 250 -15.13 -9.31 -2.78
N LEU A 251 -14.91 -10.61 -2.56
CA LEU A 251 -13.79 -11.34 -3.17
C LEU A 251 -13.94 -11.39 -4.70
N ASN A 252 -15.15 -11.68 -5.18
CA ASN A 252 -15.47 -11.68 -6.60
C ASN A 252 -15.21 -10.31 -7.24
N PHE A 253 -15.51 -9.21 -6.54
CA PHE A 253 -15.19 -7.87 -7.02
C PHE A 253 -13.68 -7.67 -7.25
N PHE A 254 -12.83 -8.12 -6.32
CA PHE A 254 -11.37 -8.04 -6.51
C PHE A 254 -10.88 -8.88 -7.69
N ILE A 255 -11.40 -10.09 -7.84
CA ILE A 255 -11.02 -11.00 -8.91
C ILE A 255 -11.47 -10.44 -10.27
N ALA A 256 -12.68 -9.88 -10.37
CA ALA A 256 -13.16 -9.21 -11.56
C ALA A 256 -12.30 -7.98 -11.91
N GLY A 257 -11.83 -7.25 -10.89
CA GLY A 257 -10.94 -6.11 -11.04
C GLY A 257 -9.62 -6.40 -11.77
N LEU A 258 -9.16 -7.66 -11.79
CA LEU A 258 -8.01 -8.10 -12.59
C LEU A 258 -8.23 -7.93 -14.11
N ARG A 259 -9.48 -7.74 -14.55
CA ARG A 259 -9.85 -7.46 -15.95
C ARG A 259 -9.94 -5.97 -16.29
N SER A 260 -9.60 -5.08 -15.36
CA SER A 260 -9.60 -3.64 -15.62
C SER A 260 -8.70 -3.28 -16.81
N LEU A 261 -9.11 -2.30 -17.63
CA LEU A 261 -8.28 -1.76 -18.71
C LEU A 261 -7.01 -1.09 -18.16
N HIS A 262 -7.10 -0.50 -16.97
CA HIS A 262 -6.00 0.21 -16.32
C HIS A 262 -5.09 -0.75 -15.54
N TRP A 263 -3.79 -0.68 -15.80
CA TRP A 263 -2.78 -1.53 -15.13
C TRP A 263 -2.68 -1.26 -13.63
N GLN A 264 -2.86 0.00 -13.22
CA GLN A 264 -2.87 0.42 -11.82
C GLN A 264 -3.94 -0.34 -11.03
N ASN A 265 -5.16 -0.39 -11.57
CA ASN A 265 -6.27 -1.13 -10.97
C ASN A 265 -5.94 -2.62 -10.89
N ARG A 266 -5.45 -3.22 -11.98
CA ARG A 266 -5.09 -4.65 -11.99
C ARG A 266 -4.04 -5.00 -10.93
N GLY A 267 -3.02 -4.15 -10.78
CA GLY A 267 -1.99 -4.30 -9.74
C GLY A 267 -2.56 -4.14 -8.33
N ALA A 268 -3.38 -3.13 -8.09
CA ALA A 268 -4.03 -2.90 -6.80
C ALA A 268 -4.98 -4.06 -6.41
N PHE A 269 -5.77 -4.57 -7.36
CA PHE A 269 -6.65 -5.71 -7.15
C PHE A 269 -5.88 -7.01 -6.86
N LEU A 270 -4.80 -7.30 -7.61
CA LEU A 270 -3.97 -8.47 -7.29
C LEU A 270 -3.31 -8.33 -5.91
N SER A 271 -2.82 -7.15 -5.57
CA SER A 271 -2.23 -6.87 -4.26
C SER A 271 -3.24 -7.06 -3.13
N ALA A 272 -4.49 -6.63 -3.33
CA ALA A 272 -5.59 -6.88 -2.39
C ALA A 272 -5.86 -8.38 -2.21
N VAL A 273 -5.92 -9.16 -3.30
CA VAL A 273 -6.11 -10.62 -3.20
C VAL A 273 -4.94 -11.27 -2.45
N LEU A 274 -3.69 -10.89 -2.73
CA LEU A 274 -2.53 -11.40 -2.00
C LEU A 274 -2.63 -11.08 -0.51
N ARG A 275 -3.02 -9.85 -0.14
CA ARG A 275 -3.18 -9.42 1.26
C ARG A 275 -4.25 -10.17 2.01
N LEU A 276 -5.37 -10.53 1.35
CA LEU A 276 -6.46 -11.31 1.98
C LEU A 276 -5.96 -12.64 2.56
N PHE A 277 -4.94 -13.23 1.94
CA PHE A 277 -4.42 -14.54 2.31
C PHE A 277 -3.06 -14.47 3.02
N LEU A 278 -2.58 -13.27 3.38
CA LEU A 278 -1.34 -13.11 4.13
C LEU A 278 -1.50 -13.59 5.58
N VAL A 279 -2.60 -13.18 6.23
CA VAL A 279 -2.88 -13.56 7.62
C VAL A 279 -3.30 -15.03 7.69
N GLY A 280 -2.55 -15.83 8.46
CA GLY A 280 -2.76 -17.27 8.56
C GLY A 280 -2.24 -18.07 7.35
N ALA A 281 -1.34 -17.51 6.55
CA ALA A 281 -0.57 -18.28 5.59
C ALA A 281 0.41 -19.21 6.33
N GLU A 282 0.57 -20.43 5.82
CA GLU A 282 1.60 -21.35 6.30
C GLU A 282 2.95 -20.99 5.69
N GLU A 283 4.03 -21.10 6.46
CA GLU A 283 5.39 -21.03 5.92
C GLU A 283 5.66 -22.24 5.02
N ASP A 284 6.38 -22.02 3.92
CA ASP A 284 6.72 -23.11 3.02
C ASP A 284 7.77 -24.04 3.65
N THR A 285 7.31 -25.20 4.10
CA THR A 285 8.11 -26.23 4.78
C THR A 285 9.15 -26.90 3.87
N ILE A 286 9.16 -26.62 2.57
CA ILE A 286 10.12 -27.21 1.63
C ILE A 286 11.57 -26.82 1.95
N ARG A 287 11.78 -25.70 2.67
CA ARG A 287 13.09 -25.29 3.20
C ARG A 287 13.64 -26.24 4.26
N MET A 288 12.78 -27.05 4.90
CA MET A 288 13.13 -28.01 5.95
C MET A 288 13.23 -29.46 5.44
N PHE A 289 13.19 -29.67 4.12
CA PHE A 289 13.23 -31.00 3.52
C PHE A 289 14.58 -31.72 3.78
N ASP A 290 14.52 -32.92 4.38
CA ASP A 290 15.64 -33.86 4.43
C ASP A 290 15.55 -34.87 3.27
N PRO A 291 16.46 -34.82 2.29
CA PRO A 291 16.50 -35.76 1.16
C PRO A 291 16.59 -37.23 1.57
N ARG A 292 17.10 -37.53 2.77
CA ARG A 292 17.20 -38.90 3.29
C ARG A 292 15.83 -39.53 3.55
N LEU A 293 14.83 -38.73 3.89
CA LEU A 293 13.45 -39.19 4.10
C LEU A 293 12.76 -39.59 2.78
N SER A 294 13.27 -39.10 1.65
CA SER A 294 12.76 -39.44 0.31
C SER A 294 13.26 -40.82 -0.18
N MET A 295 14.45 -41.26 0.25
CA MET A 295 15.00 -42.58 -0.10
C MET A 295 14.23 -43.76 0.52
N ALA A 296 13.42 -43.51 1.55
CA ALA A 296 12.69 -44.55 2.28
C ALA A 296 11.26 -44.82 1.76
N ARG A 297 10.86 -44.26 0.60
CA ARG A 297 9.44 -44.16 0.21
C ARG A 297 9.04 -44.90 -1.07
N LYS A 298 7.72 -45.13 -1.14
CA LYS A 298 6.95 -45.99 -2.07
C LYS A 298 7.20 -45.69 -3.55
N ARG A 299 6.91 -46.68 -4.39
CA ARG A 299 6.83 -46.55 -5.86
C ARG A 299 6.01 -45.31 -6.25
N LEU A 300 6.52 -44.53 -7.20
CA LEU A 300 5.83 -43.35 -7.72
C LEU A 300 4.59 -43.77 -8.51
N PRO A 301 3.52 -42.96 -8.54
CA PRO A 301 2.42 -43.16 -9.46
C PRO A 301 2.88 -43.21 -10.93
N ASP A 302 2.23 -44.04 -11.77
CA ASP A 302 2.64 -44.28 -13.16
C ASP A 302 2.68 -42.99 -14.02
N HIS A 303 1.88 -41.97 -13.71
CA HIS A 303 1.96 -40.68 -14.43
C HIS A 303 3.22 -39.90 -14.08
N LEU A 304 3.63 -39.87 -12.80
CA LEU A 304 4.87 -39.22 -12.37
C LEU A 304 6.11 -39.96 -12.87
N GLU A 305 6.07 -41.31 -12.87
CA GLU A 305 7.13 -42.14 -13.45
C GLU A 305 7.34 -41.79 -14.93
N ARG A 306 6.25 -41.66 -15.71
CA ARG A 306 6.33 -41.24 -17.12
C ARG A 306 6.88 -39.83 -17.29
N ILE A 307 6.41 -38.86 -16.50
CA ILE A 307 6.91 -37.47 -16.57
C ILE A 307 8.42 -37.42 -16.28
N LEU A 308 8.90 -38.14 -15.26
CA LEU A 308 10.34 -38.22 -14.95
C LEU A 308 11.13 -38.99 -16.01
N ALA A 309 10.56 -40.04 -16.60
CA ALA A 309 11.19 -40.78 -17.69
C ALA A 309 11.36 -39.90 -18.93
N ASP A 310 10.31 -39.17 -19.32
CA ASP A 310 10.31 -38.26 -20.47
C ASP A 310 11.28 -37.08 -20.27
N TYR A 311 11.37 -36.54 -19.05
CA TYR A 311 12.33 -35.48 -18.71
C TYR A 311 13.78 -35.98 -18.62
N GLY A 312 13.95 -37.20 -18.11
CA GLY A 312 15.22 -37.84 -17.79
C GLY A 312 15.56 -37.76 -16.30
N PHE A 313 15.40 -38.88 -15.59
CA PHE A 313 15.66 -39.00 -14.15
C PHE A 313 17.05 -38.48 -13.70
N PRO A 314 18.18 -38.69 -14.42
CA PRO A 314 19.48 -38.15 -14.02
C PRO A 314 19.55 -36.61 -13.96
N ARG A 315 18.60 -35.91 -14.60
CA ARG A 315 18.50 -34.45 -14.62
C ARG A 315 17.53 -33.90 -13.57
N SER A 316 16.82 -34.77 -12.84
CA SER A 316 15.86 -34.36 -11.82
C SER A 316 16.54 -33.67 -10.63
N GLU A 317 15.81 -32.83 -9.90
CA GLU A 317 16.37 -32.16 -8.72
C GLU A 317 16.73 -33.17 -7.64
N GLN A 318 15.88 -34.17 -7.41
CA GLN A 318 16.13 -35.22 -6.43
C GLN A 318 17.42 -36.00 -6.76
N SER A 319 17.61 -36.39 -8.02
CA SER A 319 18.80 -37.09 -8.47
C SER A 319 20.06 -36.24 -8.27
N ALA A 320 20.00 -34.95 -8.60
CA ALA A 320 21.09 -34.01 -8.38
C ALA A 320 21.44 -33.87 -6.90
N ILE A 321 20.44 -33.75 -6.02
CA ILE A 321 20.63 -33.65 -4.56
C ILE A 321 21.29 -34.92 -4.00
N LEU A 322 20.78 -36.11 -4.37
CA LEU A 322 21.34 -37.38 -3.90
C LEU A 322 22.78 -37.59 -4.39
N SER A 323 23.04 -37.27 -5.65
CA SER A 323 24.36 -37.36 -6.26
C SER A 323 25.37 -36.43 -5.58
N VAL A 324 25.00 -35.16 -5.32
CA VAL A 324 25.84 -34.20 -4.59
C VAL A 324 26.04 -34.64 -3.14
N GLY A 325 25.00 -35.11 -2.46
CA GLY A 325 25.11 -35.64 -1.09
C GLY A 325 26.10 -36.80 -0.97
N SER A 326 26.03 -37.76 -1.90
CA SER A 326 26.97 -38.89 -1.98
C SER A 326 28.41 -38.44 -2.25
N GLN A 327 28.60 -37.45 -3.13
CA GLN A 327 29.92 -36.86 -3.41
C GLN A 327 30.50 -36.12 -2.19
N ILE A 328 29.68 -35.36 -1.46
CA ILE A 328 30.10 -34.70 -0.20
C ILE A 328 30.52 -35.77 0.81
N GLN A 329 29.71 -36.80 1.02
CA GLN A 329 30.04 -37.88 1.95
C GLN A 329 31.35 -38.60 1.56
N SER A 330 31.55 -38.85 0.27
CA SER A 330 32.78 -39.46 -0.26
C SER A 330 34.01 -38.55 -0.09
N ALA A 331 33.85 -37.22 -0.20
CA ALA A 331 34.91 -36.26 0.09
C ALA A 331 35.24 -36.22 1.59
N MET A 332 34.23 -36.26 2.46
CA MET A 332 34.41 -36.32 3.92
C MET A 332 35.16 -37.59 4.34
N PHE A 333 34.84 -38.76 3.77
CA PHE A 333 35.58 -40.00 4.07
C PHE A 333 37.03 -39.96 3.58
N ARG A 334 37.29 -39.32 2.44
CA ARG A 334 38.67 -39.19 1.93
C ARG A 334 39.54 -38.31 2.83
N VAL A 335 39.01 -37.18 3.31
CA VAL A 335 39.78 -36.29 4.21
C VAL A 335 40.15 -36.97 5.53
N MET A 336 39.33 -37.92 6.01
CA MET A 336 39.65 -38.70 7.21
C MET A 336 40.92 -39.53 7.04
N ARG A 337 41.23 -39.93 5.80
CA ARG A 337 42.42 -40.70 5.45
C ARG A 337 43.62 -39.83 5.09
N ASP A 338 43.44 -38.87 4.18
CA ASP A 338 44.56 -38.08 3.61
C ASP A 338 44.84 -36.76 4.34
N ARG A 339 43.91 -36.29 5.19
CA ARG A 339 43.99 -35.02 5.95
C ARG A 339 44.16 -33.77 5.09
N ASP A 340 43.83 -33.85 3.80
CA ASP A 340 43.99 -32.72 2.87
C ASP A 340 42.76 -31.80 2.88
N LEU A 341 42.79 -30.81 3.77
CA LEU A 341 41.74 -29.79 3.90
C LEU A 341 41.65 -28.87 2.67
N CYS A 342 42.75 -28.68 1.93
CA CYS A 342 42.73 -27.86 0.71
C CYS A 342 41.95 -28.58 -0.39
N ARG A 343 42.24 -29.86 -0.62
CA ARG A 343 41.50 -30.69 -1.57
C ARG A 343 40.03 -30.79 -1.19
N LEU A 344 39.74 -31.05 0.08
CA LEU A 344 38.36 -31.07 0.57
C LEU A 344 37.66 -29.72 0.28
N GLY A 345 38.31 -28.60 0.58
CA GLY A 345 37.77 -27.27 0.33
C GLY A 345 37.43 -27.02 -1.15
N GLN A 346 38.32 -27.38 -2.07
CA GLN A 346 38.06 -27.25 -3.52
C GLN A 346 36.86 -28.10 -3.96
N GLU A 347 36.80 -29.36 -3.52
CA GLU A 347 35.70 -30.25 -3.87
C GLU A 347 34.37 -29.76 -3.29
N LEU A 348 34.33 -29.35 -2.01
CA LEU A 348 33.12 -28.83 -1.36
C LEU A 348 32.64 -27.54 -2.02
N ALA A 349 33.53 -26.60 -2.37
CA ALA A 349 33.16 -25.37 -3.06
C ALA A 349 32.47 -25.67 -4.41
N GLY A 350 33.03 -26.60 -5.19
CA GLY A 350 32.42 -27.05 -6.45
C GLY A 350 31.05 -27.71 -6.27
N LEU A 351 30.87 -28.49 -5.19
CA LEU A 351 29.61 -29.18 -4.89
C LEU A 351 28.51 -28.23 -4.38
N ILE A 352 28.87 -27.26 -3.54
CA ILE A 352 27.95 -26.23 -3.02
C ILE A 352 27.34 -25.40 -4.15
N MET A 353 28.09 -25.12 -5.21
CA MET A 353 27.57 -24.42 -6.38
C MET A 353 26.58 -25.25 -7.20
N ARG A 354 26.49 -26.57 -6.99
CA ARG A 354 25.61 -27.47 -7.77
C ARG A 354 24.31 -27.83 -7.04
N SER A 355 24.20 -27.54 -5.75
CA SER A 355 23.00 -27.83 -4.97
C SER A 355 22.91 -26.96 -3.73
N ALA A 356 21.69 -26.57 -3.36
CA ALA A 356 21.41 -25.96 -2.06
C ALA A 356 21.52 -26.93 -0.89
N PHE A 357 21.64 -28.24 -1.12
CA PHE A 357 21.71 -29.23 -0.05
C PHE A 357 23.14 -29.38 0.47
N PHE A 358 23.30 -29.32 1.80
CA PHE A 358 24.55 -29.66 2.47
C PHE A 358 24.24 -30.49 3.71
N PRO A 359 24.66 -31.76 3.79
CA PRO A 359 24.34 -32.63 4.91
C PRO A 359 25.12 -32.22 6.16
N ASP A 360 24.44 -31.72 7.19
CA ASP A 360 25.04 -31.42 8.50
C ASP A 360 24.96 -32.63 9.45
N GLY A 361 25.69 -33.69 9.10
CA GLY A 361 25.82 -34.90 9.92
C GLY A 361 27.06 -34.87 10.82
N ILE A 362 27.06 -35.74 11.84
CA ILE A 362 28.25 -36.04 12.63
C ILE A 362 29.23 -36.84 11.76
N CYS A 363 30.49 -36.38 11.67
CA CYS A 363 31.58 -37.11 11.03
C CYS A 363 32.20 -38.12 12.01
N GLU A 364 31.45 -39.14 12.43
CA GLU A 364 31.97 -40.22 13.27
C GLU A 364 32.12 -41.53 12.50
N VAL A 365 33.26 -42.21 12.71
CA VAL A 365 33.44 -43.62 12.32
C VAL A 365 32.77 -44.48 13.39
N ALA A 366 31.95 -45.45 12.98
CA ALA A 366 31.30 -46.40 13.90
C ALA A 366 32.30 -47.25 14.73
N ASP A 367 33.59 -47.22 14.39
CA ASP A 367 34.64 -48.01 15.05
C ASP A 367 35.84 -47.12 15.41
N ARG A 368 35.77 -46.45 16.58
CA ARG A 368 36.85 -45.60 17.13
C ARG A 368 38.13 -46.39 17.49
N LYS A 369 38.15 -47.72 17.35
CA LYS A 369 39.26 -48.56 17.82
C LYS A 369 40.43 -48.76 16.84
N GLN A 370 40.34 -48.29 15.59
CA GLN A 370 41.41 -48.54 14.59
C GLN A 370 41.91 -47.32 13.80
N LEU A 371 41.30 -46.13 13.92
CA LEU A 371 41.84 -44.92 13.30
C LEU A 371 41.92 -43.79 14.32
N ASP A 372 43.11 -43.22 14.51
CA ASP A 372 43.32 -41.97 15.25
C ASP A 372 42.77 -40.80 14.40
N VAL A 373 41.44 -40.68 14.32
CA VAL A 373 40.76 -39.69 13.48
C VAL A 373 40.61 -38.34 14.19
N SER A 374 41.72 -37.70 14.59
CA SER A 374 41.66 -36.33 15.14
C SER A 374 41.45 -35.30 14.01
N LEU A 375 40.24 -35.21 13.45
CA LEU A 375 39.88 -34.09 12.57
C LEU A 375 39.60 -32.82 13.41
N PRO A 376 39.86 -31.61 12.88
CA PRO A 376 39.66 -30.36 13.61
C PRO A 376 38.19 -29.91 13.67
N PHE A 377 37.24 -30.80 13.39
CA PHE A 377 35.80 -30.57 13.38
C PHE A 377 35.04 -31.88 13.63
N THR A 378 33.85 -31.80 14.21
CA THR A 378 33.01 -32.97 14.52
C THR A 378 31.79 -33.04 13.59
N ARG A 379 31.30 -31.89 13.13
CA ARG A 379 30.18 -31.82 12.17
C ARG A 379 30.67 -31.46 10.78
N SER A 380 29.95 -31.94 9.76
CA SER A 380 30.23 -31.61 8.36
C SER A 380 30.21 -30.09 8.11
N ALA A 381 29.28 -29.33 8.70
CA ALA A 381 29.21 -27.87 8.47
C ALA A 381 30.42 -27.11 9.07
N GLU A 382 31.03 -27.62 10.14
CA GLU A 382 32.22 -27.03 10.78
C GLU A 382 33.49 -27.18 9.92
N SER A 383 33.48 -28.11 8.96
CA SER A 383 34.59 -28.26 8.00
C SER A 383 34.72 -27.04 7.08
N LEU A 384 33.61 -26.35 6.76
CA LEU A 384 33.57 -25.25 5.80
C LEU A 384 34.55 -24.11 6.16
N PRO A 385 34.51 -23.50 7.37
CA PRO A 385 35.46 -22.44 7.73
C PRO A 385 36.90 -22.95 7.83
N ARG A 386 37.14 -24.22 8.19
CA ARG A 386 38.48 -24.81 8.27
C ARG A 386 39.10 -25.00 6.89
N CYS A 387 38.31 -25.50 5.94
CA CYS A 387 38.70 -25.61 4.54
C CYS A 387 38.93 -24.23 3.90
N ALA A 388 38.08 -23.25 4.20
CA ALA A 388 38.28 -21.87 3.74
C ALA A 388 39.61 -21.29 4.23
N GLN A 389 39.96 -21.52 5.50
CA GLN A 389 41.24 -21.10 6.07
C GLN A 389 42.42 -21.76 5.34
N ALA A 390 42.36 -23.06 5.09
CA ALA A 390 43.41 -23.80 4.38
C ALA A 390 43.61 -23.28 2.94
N LEU A 391 42.52 -23.01 2.22
CA LEU A 391 42.55 -22.43 0.88
C LEU A 391 43.17 -21.02 0.86
N ARG A 392 42.82 -20.16 1.83
CA ARG A 392 43.41 -18.82 1.95
C ARG A 392 44.90 -18.85 2.24
N GLN A 393 45.37 -19.83 3.02
CA GLN A 393 46.81 -20.02 3.26
C GLN A 393 47.58 -20.39 1.99
N ARG A 394 46.96 -21.14 1.07
CA ARG A 394 47.55 -21.44 -0.23
C ARG A 394 47.54 -20.23 -1.18
N GLY A 395 46.51 -19.39 -1.10
CA GLY A 395 46.51 -18.03 -1.66
C GLY A 395 46.31 -17.92 -3.17
N GLY A 396 45.97 -19.01 -3.88
CA GLY A 396 45.65 -18.94 -5.31
C GLY A 396 44.36 -18.14 -5.59
N PRO A 397 44.21 -17.44 -6.72
CA PRO A 397 42.98 -16.69 -7.03
C PRO A 397 41.70 -17.53 -6.95
N HIS A 398 41.71 -18.73 -7.52
CA HIS A 398 40.61 -19.69 -7.41
C HIS A 398 40.39 -20.20 -5.98
N ASP A 399 41.42 -20.25 -5.15
CA ASP A 399 41.32 -20.70 -3.77
C ASP A 399 40.66 -19.65 -2.89
N LEU A 400 40.91 -18.37 -3.16
CA LEU A 400 40.23 -17.26 -2.49
C LEU A 400 38.73 -17.25 -2.82
N ASP A 401 38.36 -17.46 -4.10
CA ASP A 401 36.95 -17.56 -4.50
C ASP A 401 36.26 -18.76 -3.85
N ASN A 402 36.91 -19.92 -3.85
CA ASN A 402 36.39 -21.13 -3.20
C ASN A 402 36.28 -20.95 -1.68
N ALA A 403 37.23 -20.28 -1.04
CA ALA A 403 37.16 -19.97 0.39
C ALA A 403 35.94 -19.09 0.71
N ASP A 404 35.67 -18.08 -0.11
CA ASP A 404 34.52 -17.20 0.08
C ASP A 404 33.20 -17.97 -0.13
N VAL A 405 33.11 -18.88 -1.12
CA VAL A 405 31.94 -19.77 -1.30
C VAL A 405 31.66 -20.61 -0.04
N LEU A 406 32.70 -21.20 0.56
CA LEU A 406 32.57 -22.02 1.77
C LEU A 406 32.08 -21.20 2.96
N GLU A 407 32.62 -19.99 3.16
CA GLU A 407 32.20 -19.11 4.25
C GLU A 407 30.80 -18.54 4.06
N ILE A 408 30.44 -18.16 2.83
CA ILE A 408 29.07 -17.76 2.48
C ILE A 408 28.12 -18.89 2.84
N ARG A 409 28.42 -20.13 2.42
CA ARG A 409 27.57 -21.28 2.72
C ARG A 409 27.43 -21.51 4.22
N TYR A 410 28.52 -21.41 4.98
CA TYR A 410 28.48 -21.52 6.43
C TYR A 410 27.58 -20.44 7.04
N ASN A 411 27.68 -19.19 6.59
CA ASN A 411 26.83 -18.11 7.08
C ASN A 411 25.35 -18.33 6.72
N LEU A 412 25.04 -18.80 5.51
CA LEU A 412 23.67 -19.13 5.09
C LEU A 412 23.07 -20.26 5.95
N LEU A 413 23.84 -21.32 6.24
CA LEU A 413 23.41 -22.41 7.13
C LEU A 413 23.11 -21.93 8.56
N ASN A 414 23.74 -20.84 9.00
CA ASN A 414 23.57 -20.25 10.34
C ASN A 414 22.64 -19.01 10.33
N ASN A 415 21.88 -18.79 9.26
CA ASN A 415 20.98 -17.64 9.09
C ASN A 415 21.66 -16.26 9.25
N ARG A 416 22.95 -16.14 8.90
CA ARG A 416 23.74 -14.90 8.96
C ARG A 416 23.79 -14.23 7.59
N LEU A 417 22.62 -13.84 7.07
CA LEU A 417 22.45 -13.38 5.68
C LEU A 417 23.30 -12.13 5.35
N LEU A 418 23.35 -11.14 6.25
CA LEU A 418 24.14 -9.92 6.04
C LEU A 418 25.65 -10.20 5.95
N ASN A 419 26.15 -11.13 6.76
CA ASN A 419 27.56 -11.53 6.69
C ASN A 419 27.88 -12.25 5.37
N ALA A 420 26.96 -13.13 4.92
CA ALA A 420 27.10 -13.80 3.64
C ALA A 420 27.14 -12.79 2.47
N ALA A 421 26.24 -11.81 2.47
CA ALA A 421 26.22 -10.73 1.47
C ALA A 421 27.52 -9.92 1.50
N GLY A 422 28.00 -9.52 2.68
CA GLY A 422 29.24 -8.73 2.81
C GLY A 422 30.50 -9.49 2.35
N ILE A 423 30.55 -10.82 2.49
CA ILE A 423 31.63 -11.65 1.93
C ILE A 423 31.51 -11.70 0.41
N ALA A 424 30.29 -11.90 -0.11
CA ALA A 424 30.03 -11.97 -1.54
C ALA A 424 30.36 -10.67 -2.28
N GLU A 425 30.05 -9.51 -1.70
CA GLU A 425 30.42 -8.20 -2.26
C GLU A 425 31.94 -8.03 -2.39
N LYS A 426 32.70 -8.42 -1.36
CA LYS A 426 34.17 -8.41 -1.40
C LYS A 426 34.69 -9.39 -2.45
N GLY A 427 34.06 -10.55 -2.57
CA GLY A 427 34.35 -11.54 -3.61
C GLY A 427 34.13 -10.97 -5.02
N LEU A 428 33.02 -10.26 -5.26
CA LEU A 428 32.70 -9.66 -6.56
C LEU A 428 33.68 -8.55 -6.97
N ALA A 429 34.26 -7.83 -6.02
CA ALA A 429 35.32 -6.87 -6.32
C ALA A 429 36.59 -7.54 -6.89
N ARG A 430 36.82 -8.81 -6.54
CA ARG A 430 37.94 -9.62 -7.05
C ARG A 430 37.56 -10.42 -8.30
N ASN A 431 36.37 -11.03 -8.32
CA ASN A 431 35.85 -11.82 -9.42
C ASN A 431 34.38 -11.45 -9.69
N SER A 432 34.16 -10.57 -10.66
CA SER A 432 32.83 -10.06 -11.03
C SER A 432 31.94 -11.07 -11.77
N GLU A 433 32.49 -12.22 -12.19
CA GLU A 433 31.79 -13.26 -12.97
C GLU A 433 31.35 -14.46 -12.10
N MET A 434 31.51 -14.38 -10.78
CA MET A 434 31.18 -15.47 -9.87
C MET A 434 29.69 -15.46 -9.50
N SER A 435 28.89 -16.28 -10.20
CA SER A 435 27.42 -16.35 -10.03
C SER A 435 26.97 -16.66 -8.59
N TYR A 436 27.74 -17.45 -7.82
CA TYR A 436 27.41 -17.77 -6.43
C TYR A 436 27.40 -16.55 -5.49
N PHE A 437 28.21 -15.53 -5.79
CA PHE A 437 28.23 -14.31 -4.98
C PHE A 437 26.94 -13.50 -5.16
N PHE A 438 26.42 -13.42 -6.39
CA PHE A 438 25.11 -12.81 -6.64
C PHE A 438 23.96 -13.55 -5.93
N TYR A 439 24.01 -14.89 -5.90
CA TYR A 439 23.06 -15.74 -5.16
C TYR A 439 23.08 -15.51 -3.64
N ALA A 440 24.22 -15.12 -3.08
CA ALA A 440 24.34 -14.78 -1.67
C ALA A 440 23.78 -13.37 -1.38
N ILE A 441 24.05 -12.40 -2.25
CA ILE A 441 23.59 -11.01 -2.11
C ILE A 441 22.08 -10.91 -2.28
N GLU A 442 21.48 -11.68 -3.19
CA GLU A 442 20.03 -11.63 -3.41
C GLU A 442 19.21 -12.10 -2.21
N ARG A 443 19.81 -12.86 -1.29
CA ARG A 443 19.20 -13.20 0.02
C ARG A 443 19.24 -12.07 1.05
N SER A 444 19.67 -10.87 0.67
CA SER A 444 19.57 -9.67 1.51
C SER A 444 18.13 -9.13 1.53
N GLN A 445 17.84 -8.14 2.37
CA GLN A 445 16.46 -7.72 2.69
C GLN A 445 15.81 -6.78 1.67
N ASP A 446 16.56 -6.17 0.74
CA ASP A 446 16.02 -5.18 -0.20
C ASP A 446 15.68 -5.82 -1.56
N ASN A 447 14.40 -5.79 -1.94
CA ASN A 447 13.90 -6.39 -3.19
C ASN A 447 14.57 -5.79 -4.45
N THR A 448 14.93 -4.51 -4.43
CA THR A 448 15.60 -3.82 -5.56
C THR A 448 17.00 -4.34 -5.76
N ASP A 449 17.76 -4.43 -4.67
CA ASP A 449 19.13 -4.94 -4.71
C ASP A 449 19.15 -6.45 -4.97
N ALA A 450 18.16 -7.19 -4.45
CA ALA A 450 17.96 -8.60 -4.74
C ALA A 450 17.69 -8.84 -6.22
N LEU A 451 16.72 -8.13 -6.82
CA LEU A 451 16.44 -8.22 -8.26
C LEU A 451 17.66 -7.86 -9.10
N ARG A 452 18.35 -6.76 -8.77
CA ARG A 452 19.54 -6.32 -9.51
C ARG A 452 20.64 -7.39 -9.45
N SER A 453 20.86 -7.98 -8.28
CA SER A 453 21.86 -9.02 -8.07
C SER A 453 21.50 -10.29 -8.84
N ALA A 454 20.24 -10.73 -8.77
CA ALA A 454 19.77 -11.89 -9.51
C ALA A 454 19.94 -11.73 -11.03
N LYS A 455 19.53 -10.57 -11.58
CA LYS A 455 19.69 -10.27 -13.01
C LYS A 455 21.16 -10.16 -13.45
N LYS A 456 22.06 -9.70 -12.58
CA LYS A 456 23.52 -9.70 -12.86
C LYS A 456 24.09 -11.11 -12.82
N GLY A 457 23.74 -11.91 -11.82
CA GLY A 457 24.18 -13.30 -11.72
C GLY A 457 23.77 -14.16 -12.92
N LEU A 458 22.57 -13.94 -13.47
CA LEU A 458 22.10 -14.61 -14.69
C LEU A 458 22.91 -14.26 -15.95
N LYS A 459 23.70 -13.18 -15.94
CA LYS A 459 24.58 -12.76 -17.04
C LYS A 459 26.01 -13.30 -16.92
N CYS A 460 26.36 -13.95 -15.81
CA CYS A 460 27.69 -14.53 -15.63
C CYS A 460 27.96 -15.61 -16.67
N LYS A 461 29.17 -15.64 -17.23
CA LYS A 461 29.54 -16.62 -18.28
C LYS A 461 29.46 -18.07 -17.82
N GLN A 462 29.79 -18.33 -16.55
CA GLN A 462 29.74 -19.64 -15.94
C GLN A 462 28.70 -19.66 -14.83
N ILE A 463 27.58 -20.33 -15.11
CA ILE A 463 26.50 -20.52 -14.16
C ILE A 463 26.04 -21.97 -14.18
N THR A 464 25.98 -22.58 -13.00
CA THR A 464 25.45 -23.94 -12.86
C THR A 464 23.93 -23.94 -13.07
N PRO A 465 23.32 -25.07 -13.51
CA PRO A 465 21.86 -25.17 -13.61
C PRO A 465 21.12 -24.83 -12.31
N PHE A 466 21.65 -25.26 -11.16
CA PHE A 466 21.10 -24.95 -9.84
C PHE A 466 21.04 -23.44 -9.59
N LEU A 467 22.18 -22.73 -9.68
CA LEU A 467 22.22 -21.29 -9.47
C LEU A 467 21.34 -20.53 -10.47
N ARG A 468 21.29 -21.00 -11.72
CA ARG A 468 20.45 -20.38 -12.74
C ARG A 468 18.97 -20.40 -12.36
N LEU A 469 18.46 -21.53 -11.88
CA LEU A 469 17.07 -21.65 -11.43
C LEU A 469 16.79 -20.82 -10.18
N GLU A 470 17.70 -20.83 -9.19
CA GLU A 470 17.53 -20.00 -7.98
C GLU A 470 17.49 -18.50 -8.30
N LEU A 471 18.39 -18.03 -9.17
CA LEU A 471 18.41 -16.63 -9.57
C LEU A 471 17.21 -16.25 -10.44
N LEU A 472 16.71 -17.15 -11.30
CA LEU A 472 15.45 -16.94 -12.02
C LEU A 472 14.26 -16.85 -11.07
N TYR A 473 14.24 -17.71 -10.04
CA TYR A 473 13.20 -17.68 -9.01
C TYR A 473 13.16 -16.33 -8.30
N SER A 474 14.30 -15.93 -7.75
CA SER A 474 14.45 -14.65 -7.05
C SER A 474 14.14 -13.46 -7.97
N ALA A 475 14.60 -13.48 -9.23
CA ALA A 475 14.32 -12.40 -10.17
C ALA A 475 12.81 -12.26 -10.45
N ALA A 476 12.09 -13.37 -10.62
CA ALA A 476 10.66 -13.33 -10.87
C ALA A 476 9.87 -12.83 -9.66
N GLU A 477 10.16 -13.34 -8.47
CA GLU A 477 9.48 -12.96 -7.22
C GLU A 477 9.70 -11.47 -6.90
N ASN A 478 10.96 -11.01 -6.90
CA ASN A 478 11.28 -9.63 -6.57
C ASN A 478 10.73 -8.64 -7.61
N ALA A 479 10.79 -8.98 -8.90
CA ALA A 479 10.20 -8.13 -9.94
C ALA A 479 8.66 -8.09 -9.84
N ALA A 480 8.00 -9.18 -9.48
CA ALA A 480 6.55 -9.17 -9.27
C ALA A 480 6.18 -8.26 -8.08
N ALA A 481 6.88 -8.39 -6.96
CA ALA A 481 6.65 -7.56 -5.78
C ALA A 481 6.87 -6.05 -6.06
N LEU A 482 7.98 -5.69 -6.71
CA LEU A 482 8.27 -4.31 -7.10
C LEU A 482 7.24 -3.76 -8.09
N GLY A 483 6.89 -4.55 -9.10
CA GLY A 483 5.91 -4.17 -10.11
C GLY A 483 4.53 -3.89 -9.51
N LEU A 484 4.07 -4.75 -8.60
CA LEU A 484 2.80 -4.55 -7.89
C LEU A 484 2.84 -3.31 -6.98
N GLY A 485 3.92 -3.13 -6.22
CA GLY A 485 4.08 -1.97 -5.34
C GLY A 485 4.05 -0.64 -6.12
N ILE A 486 4.76 -0.56 -7.24
CA ILE A 486 4.79 0.64 -8.08
C ILE A 486 3.42 0.90 -8.74
N LEU A 487 2.74 -0.14 -9.23
CA LEU A 487 1.41 0.02 -9.81
C LEU A 487 0.39 0.51 -8.79
N GLU A 488 0.50 0.08 -7.54
CA GLU A 488 -0.35 0.56 -6.45
C GLU A 488 -0.02 2.01 -6.06
N GLU A 489 1.24 2.38 -5.89
CA GLU A 489 1.64 3.77 -5.60
C GLU A 489 1.23 4.74 -6.71
N SER A 490 1.32 4.30 -7.97
CA SER A 490 0.89 5.10 -9.12
C SER A 490 -0.64 5.24 -9.21
N SER A 491 -1.40 4.37 -8.56
CA SER A 491 -2.86 4.55 -8.43
C SER A 491 -3.21 5.71 -7.47
N ALA A 492 -2.31 6.02 -6.52
CA ALA A 492 -2.48 7.07 -5.52
C ALA A 492 -1.82 8.41 -5.90
N THR A 493 -0.96 8.44 -6.93
CA THR A 493 -0.18 9.63 -7.29
C THR A 493 -0.35 10.00 -8.76
N THR A 494 -0.42 11.31 -9.08
CA THR A 494 -0.58 11.83 -10.45
C THR A 494 0.69 11.72 -11.32
N ALA A 495 1.69 10.94 -10.90
CA ALA A 495 2.97 10.81 -11.59
C ALA A 495 2.89 9.75 -12.71
N VAL A 496 2.60 10.22 -13.93
CA VAL A 496 2.49 9.41 -15.16
C VAL A 496 3.77 8.59 -15.45
N GLU A 497 4.92 8.98 -14.93
CA GLU A 497 6.20 8.28 -15.19
C GLU A 497 6.34 6.94 -14.43
N LYS A 498 5.60 6.72 -13.34
CA LYS A 498 5.82 5.55 -12.46
C LYS A 498 5.14 4.27 -12.94
N TRP A 499 4.00 4.33 -13.62
CA TRP A 499 3.24 3.10 -13.95
C TRP A 499 3.88 2.27 -15.07
N GLU A 500 4.58 2.89 -16.02
CA GLU A 500 5.34 2.19 -17.08
C GLU A 500 6.46 1.32 -16.48
N GLU A 501 7.15 1.83 -15.45
CA GLU A 501 8.16 1.09 -14.70
C GLU A 501 7.53 -0.13 -14.01
N GLY A 502 6.38 0.04 -13.35
CA GLY A 502 5.62 -1.05 -12.74
C GLY A 502 5.26 -2.15 -13.76
N ILE A 503 4.78 -1.78 -14.95
CA ILE A 503 4.51 -2.73 -16.03
C ILE A 503 5.79 -3.45 -16.48
N ALA A 504 6.90 -2.72 -16.63
CA ALA A 504 8.16 -3.31 -17.05
C ALA A 504 8.62 -4.40 -16.07
N PHE A 505 8.47 -4.18 -14.76
CA PHE A 505 8.75 -5.17 -13.74
C PHE A 505 7.81 -6.38 -13.81
N ILE A 506 6.50 -6.18 -13.93
CA ILE A 506 5.52 -7.28 -14.11
C ILE A 506 5.84 -8.12 -15.34
N MET A 507 6.17 -7.48 -16.46
CA MET A 507 6.55 -8.16 -17.70
C MET A 507 7.89 -8.91 -17.56
N SER A 508 8.85 -8.36 -16.81
CA SER A 508 10.09 -9.07 -16.46
C SER A 508 9.80 -10.32 -15.64
N ALA A 509 9.02 -10.20 -14.57
CA ALA A 509 8.65 -11.33 -13.71
C ALA A 509 7.93 -12.44 -14.50
N TRP A 510 7.03 -12.06 -15.40
CA TRP A 510 6.33 -13.02 -16.25
C TRP A 510 7.28 -13.74 -17.24
N LYS A 511 8.25 -13.03 -17.82
CA LYS A 511 9.26 -13.64 -18.69
C LYS A 511 10.17 -14.59 -17.91
N ASP A 512 10.66 -14.16 -16.75
CA ASP A 512 11.54 -14.97 -15.90
C ASP A 512 10.83 -16.23 -15.39
N SER A 513 9.56 -16.10 -14.95
CA SER A 513 8.75 -17.25 -14.52
C SER A 513 8.51 -18.24 -15.66
N LYS A 514 8.24 -17.74 -16.88
CA LYS A 514 8.11 -18.60 -18.06
C LYS A 514 9.40 -19.37 -18.37
N THR A 515 10.54 -18.69 -18.32
CA THR A 515 11.86 -19.31 -18.51
C THR A 515 12.14 -20.34 -17.42
N PHE A 516 11.88 -20.02 -16.16
CA PHE A 516 12.01 -20.96 -15.04
C PHE A 516 11.16 -22.21 -15.28
N ILE A 517 9.86 -22.06 -15.58
CA ILE A 517 8.96 -23.19 -15.81
C ILE A 517 9.41 -24.07 -16.98
N ALA A 518 10.05 -23.49 -18.00
CA ALA A 518 10.56 -24.23 -19.15
C ALA A 518 11.86 -25.01 -18.84
N GLU A 519 12.74 -24.45 -18.00
CA GLU A 519 14.05 -25.03 -17.69
C GLU A 519 14.03 -25.96 -16.46
N ALA A 520 13.15 -25.71 -15.49
CA ALA A 520 13.11 -26.41 -14.23
C ALA A 520 12.71 -27.89 -14.38
N PRO A 521 13.35 -28.79 -13.60
CA PRO A 521 12.88 -30.16 -13.45
C PRO A 521 11.42 -30.23 -12.98
N PRO A 522 10.67 -31.28 -13.36
CA PRO A 522 9.28 -31.45 -12.93
C PRO A 522 9.16 -31.70 -11.41
N ASP A 523 10.22 -32.18 -10.77
CA ASP A 523 10.33 -32.37 -9.33
C ASP A 523 10.98 -31.16 -8.60
N ASN A 524 11.16 -30.02 -9.27
CA ASN A 524 11.80 -28.87 -8.65
C ASN A 524 10.94 -28.27 -7.52
N ARG A 525 11.54 -28.03 -6.36
CA ARG A 525 10.87 -27.52 -5.15
C ARG A 525 10.18 -26.17 -5.32
N HIS A 526 10.68 -25.30 -6.19
CA HIS A 526 10.13 -23.96 -6.42
C HIS A 526 9.14 -23.91 -7.59
N LEU A 527 8.86 -25.06 -8.25
CA LEU A 527 8.02 -25.09 -9.43
C LEU A 527 6.58 -24.67 -9.14
N SER A 528 5.98 -25.12 -8.03
CA SER A 528 4.61 -24.73 -7.65
C SER A 528 4.51 -23.22 -7.43
N ASP A 529 5.42 -22.63 -6.66
CA ASP A 529 5.47 -21.18 -6.41
C ASP A 529 5.59 -20.38 -7.71
N MET A 530 6.46 -20.84 -8.60
CA MET A 530 6.65 -20.17 -9.88
C MET A 530 5.42 -20.28 -10.78
N LEU A 531 4.73 -21.42 -10.75
CA LEU A 531 3.47 -21.60 -11.46
C LEU A 531 2.38 -20.68 -10.89
N TYR A 532 2.29 -20.51 -9.56
CA TYR A 532 1.34 -19.57 -8.96
C TYR A 532 1.59 -18.14 -9.46
N TRP A 533 2.84 -17.67 -9.40
CA TRP A 533 3.22 -16.36 -9.94
C TRP A 533 2.89 -16.25 -11.43
N HIS A 534 3.31 -17.24 -12.24
CA HIS A 534 3.08 -17.20 -13.68
C HIS A 534 1.60 -17.13 -14.04
N ILE A 535 0.75 -17.89 -13.34
CA ILE A 535 -0.71 -17.88 -13.53
C ILE A 535 -1.28 -16.50 -13.18
N LEU A 536 -0.98 -15.98 -11.99
CA LEU A 536 -1.49 -14.68 -11.53
C LEU A 536 -1.01 -13.53 -12.44
N LEU A 537 0.27 -13.53 -12.80
CA LEU A 537 0.86 -12.53 -13.70
C LEU A 537 0.27 -12.64 -15.12
N THR A 538 -0.02 -13.84 -15.62
CA THR A 538 -0.68 -14.02 -16.92
C THR A 538 -2.09 -13.41 -16.90
N ILE A 539 -2.85 -13.62 -15.82
CA ILE A 539 -4.18 -13.03 -15.64
C ILE A 539 -4.09 -11.51 -15.60
N VAL A 540 -3.16 -10.95 -14.83
CA VAL A 540 -2.93 -9.49 -14.76
C VAL A 540 -2.51 -8.93 -16.12
N ILE A 541 -1.58 -9.57 -16.82
CA ILE A 541 -1.05 -9.06 -18.10
C ILE A 541 -2.13 -9.03 -19.17
N ARG A 542 -2.89 -10.11 -19.28
CA ARG A 542 -3.96 -10.24 -20.28
C ARG A 542 -5.23 -9.48 -19.89
N GLY A 543 -5.49 -9.31 -18.61
CA GLY A 543 -6.63 -8.57 -18.06
C GLY A 543 -7.95 -8.92 -18.76
N PRO A 544 -8.55 -7.97 -19.51
CA PRO A 544 -9.82 -8.19 -20.21
C PRO A 544 -9.77 -9.30 -21.28
N ASP A 545 -8.60 -9.58 -21.83
CA ASP A 545 -8.39 -10.61 -22.87
C ASP A 545 -8.34 -12.04 -22.31
N MET A 546 -8.44 -12.22 -20.99
CA MET A 546 -8.57 -13.54 -20.38
C MET A 546 -9.95 -14.13 -20.63
N SER A 547 -10.05 -15.42 -20.98
CA SER A 547 -11.34 -16.08 -21.06
C SER A 547 -11.93 -16.38 -19.67
N ALA A 548 -13.25 -16.38 -19.55
CA ALA A 548 -13.92 -16.68 -18.29
C ALA A 548 -13.64 -18.10 -17.78
N ASP A 549 -13.41 -19.05 -18.70
CA ASP A 549 -13.04 -20.44 -18.39
C ASP A 549 -11.53 -20.66 -18.24
N LEU A 550 -10.73 -19.58 -18.26
CA LEU A 550 -9.27 -19.59 -18.06
C LEU A 550 -8.53 -20.55 -19.00
N LYS A 551 -9.02 -20.72 -20.25
CA LYS A 551 -8.50 -21.71 -21.19
C LYS A 551 -7.02 -21.54 -21.48
N GLU A 552 -6.52 -20.32 -21.37
CA GLU A 552 -5.14 -19.99 -21.72
C GLU A 552 -4.12 -20.36 -20.65
N ILE A 553 -4.58 -20.62 -19.43
CA ILE A 553 -3.72 -21.09 -18.33
C ILE A 553 -3.94 -22.56 -17.95
N LYS A 554 -4.89 -23.26 -18.60
CA LYS A 554 -5.14 -24.70 -18.37
C LYS A 554 -3.88 -25.57 -18.42
N PRO A 555 -2.93 -25.38 -19.37
CA PRO A 555 -1.68 -26.16 -19.37
C PRO A 555 -0.84 -25.95 -18.10
N PHE A 556 -0.82 -24.74 -17.54
CA PHE A 556 -0.10 -24.44 -16.30
C PHE A 556 -0.81 -24.98 -15.07
N LEU A 557 -2.14 -25.02 -15.07
CA LEU A 557 -2.93 -25.66 -14.01
C LEU A 557 -2.68 -27.17 -13.95
N GLN A 558 -2.58 -27.83 -15.11
CA GLN A 558 -2.21 -29.25 -15.16
C GLN A 558 -0.78 -29.46 -14.62
N LYS A 559 0.18 -28.65 -15.07
CA LYS A 559 1.56 -28.74 -14.60
C LYS A 559 1.68 -28.47 -13.08
N LEU A 560 0.84 -27.59 -12.54
CA LEU A 560 0.77 -27.32 -11.10
C LEU A 560 0.21 -28.53 -10.34
N SER A 561 -0.81 -29.20 -10.87
CA SER A 561 -1.29 -30.47 -10.31
C SER A 561 -0.20 -31.54 -10.27
N ASP A 562 0.60 -31.65 -11.34
CA ASP A 562 1.71 -32.60 -11.41
C ASP A 562 2.80 -32.26 -10.38
N ALA A 563 3.14 -30.98 -10.21
CA ALA A 563 4.10 -30.51 -9.21
C ALA A 563 3.64 -30.78 -7.77
N ASP A 564 2.36 -30.57 -7.48
CA ASP A 564 1.74 -30.89 -6.19
C ASP A 564 1.79 -32.40 -5.89
N ASP A 565 1.57 -33.24 -6.91
CA ASP A 565 1.73 -34.69 -6.80
C ASP A 565 3.20 -35.07 -6.53
N PHE A 566 4.17 -34.49 -7.23
CA PHE A 566 5.59 -34.69 -6.91
C PHE A 566 5.89 -34.32 -5.46
N ARG A 567 5.38 -33.18 -4.98
CA ARG A 567 5.57 -32.77 -3.59
C ARG A 567 4.98 -33.77 -2.58
N LYS A 568 3.79 -34.28 -2.87
CA LYS A 568 3.09 -35.27 -2.04
C LYS A 568 3.75 -36.65 -2.05
N TYR A 569 4.21 -37.14 -3.19
CA TYR A 569 4.71 -38.52 -3.31
C TYR A 569 6.23 -38.62 -3.15
N LEU A 570 6.99 -37.66 -3.70
CA LEU A 570 8.46 -37.66 -3.67
C LEU A 570 9.01 -37.13 -2.35
N PHE A 571 8.45 -36.01 -1.87
CA PHE A 571 8.88 -35.37 -0.64
C PHE A 571 8.02 -35.76 0.56
N GLY A 572 6.78 -36.21 0.31
CA GLY A 572 5.72 -36.44 1.32
C GLY A 572 5.64 -35.33 2.34
N ILE A 573 5.71 -34.12 1.80
CA ILE A 573 5.45 -32.87 2.49
C ILE A 573 3.98 -32.53 2.19
N PRO A 574 3.16 -32.19 3.19
CA PRO A 574 1.83 -31.69 2.93
C PRO A 574 1.92 -30.41 2.09
N ILE A 575 1.04 -30.28 1.10
CA ILE A 575 1.04 -29.09 0.25
C ILE A 575 0.56 -27.93 1.11
N CYS A 576 1.46 -27.00 1.44
CA CYS A 576 1.20 -25.92 2.39
C CYS A 576 0.20 -24.91 1.82
N LYS A 577 -0.56 -24.27 2.69
CA LYS A 577 -1.49 -23.17 2.35
C LYS A 577 -0.77 -21.83 2.44
N THR A 578 0.23 -21.65 1.60
CA THR A 578 0.98 -20.39 1.49
C THR A 578 0.07 -19.26 0.99
N GLN A 579 0.46 -18.01 1.24
CA GLN A 579 -0.27 -16.82 0.77
C GLN A 579 -0.51 -16.88 -0.74
N LEU A 580 0.56 -17.10 -1.50
CA LEU A 580 0.54 -17.09 -2.96
C LEU A 580 -0.37 -18.19 -3.53
N ARG A 581 -0.31 -19.39 -2.95
CA ARG A 581 -1.19 -20.49 -3.34
C ARG A 581 -2.66 -20.17 -3.09
N ARG A 582 -3.01 -19.73 -1.88
CA ARG A 582 -4.40 -19.42 -1.53
C ARG A 582 -4.97 -18.32 -2.42
N ALA A 583 -4.15 -17.31 -2.73
CA ALA A 583 -4.52 -16.27 -3.69
C ALA A 583 -4.77 -16.83 -5.09
N GLN A 584 -3.86 -17.68 -5.60
CA GLN A 584 -4.01 -18.30 -6.91
C GLN A 584 -5.24 -19.21 -6.99
N GLU A 585 -5.47 -20.07 -5.99
CA GLU A 585 -6.65 -20.93 -5.91
C GLU A 585 -7.93 -20.10 -5.87
N ALA A 586 -7.98 -19.06 -5.03
CA ALA A 586 -9.14 -18.18 -4.94
C ALA A 586 -9.46 -17.50 -6.28
N VAL A 587 -8.44 -16.96 -6.97
CA VAL A 587 -8.59 -16.35 -8.30
C VAL A 587 -9.14 -17.37 -9.29
N VAL A 588 -8.50 -18.53 -9.42
CA VAL A 588 -8.87 -19.52 -10.44
C VAL A 588 -10.25 -20.11 -10.18
N THR A 589 -10.58 -20.46 -8.94
CA THR A 589 -11.87 -21.05 -8.59
C THR A 589 -13.03 -20.07 -8.81
N ASN A 590 -12.84 -18.79 -8.52
CA ASN A 590 -13.92 -17.80 -8.54
C ASN A 590 -13.94 -16.93 -9.81
N PHE A 591 -12.98 -17.07 -10.73
CA PHE A 591 -12.84 -16.17 -11.89
C PHE A 591 -14.11 -16.04 -12.74
N ALA A 592 -14.73 -17.18 -13.10
CA ALA A 592 -15.94 -17.18 -13.92
C ALA A 592 -17.13 -16.53 -13.20
N ALA A 593 -17.30 -16.81 -11.91
CA ALA A 593 -18.36 -16.23 -11.09
C ALA A 593 -18.15 -14.72 -10.90
N ALA A 594 -16.90 -14.31 -10.67
CA ALA A 594 -16.50 -12.91 -10.55
C ALA A 594 -16.83 -12.10 -11.81
N ILE A 595 -16.54 -12.65 -13.00
CA ILE A 595 -16.92 -12.02 -14.27
C ILE A 595 -18.45 -11.91 -14.36
N ALA A 596 -19.17 -13.01 -14.16
CA ALA A 596 -20.62 -13.01 -14.28
C ALA A 596 -21.29 -11.97 -13.35
N GLU A 597 -20.72 -11.75 -12.18
CA GLU A 597 -21.25 -10.81 -11.18
C GLU A 597 -20.84 -9.36 -11.45
N TRP A 598 -19.58 -9.08 -11.79
CA TRP A 598 -19.00 -7.74 -11.69
C TRP A 598 -18.46 -7.13 -12.98
N ASP A 599 -18.41 -7.85 -14.11
CA ASP A 599 -17.78 -7.35 -15.35
C ASP A 599 -18.36 -5.99 -15.79
N ASN A 600 -19.67 -5.78 -15.62
CA ASN A 600 -20.34 -4.49 -15.88
C ASN A 600 -19.80 -3.35 -15.00
N ALA A 601 -19.59 -3.60 -13.71
CA ALA A 601 -19.04 -2.59 -12.80
C ALA A 601 -17.58 -2.28 -13.14
N ILE A 602 -16.80 -3.30 -13.52
CA ILE A 602 -15.41 -3.12 -13.94
C ILE A 602 -15.31 -2.33 -15.25
N LEU A 603 -16.17 -2.63 -16.24
CA LEU A 603 -16.28 -1.83 -17.47
C LEU A 603 -16.58 -0.37 -17.15
N TRP A 604 -17.42 -0.12 -16.16
CA TRP A 604 -17.80 1.23 -15.77
C TRP A 604 -16.68 1.97 -14.98
N ILE A 605 -15.87 1.27 -14.17
CA ILE A 605 -14.62 1.81 -13.60
C ILE A 605 -13.63 2.20 -14.69
N ASN A 606 -13.62 1.47 -15.81
CA ASN A 606 -12.71 1.69 -16.92
C ASN A 606 -13.15 2.80 -17.89
N SER A 607 -14.40 3.26 -17.82
CA SER A 607 -14.91 4.26 -18.75
C SER A 607 -14.31 5.64 -18.46
N THR A 608 -13.78 6.28 -19.49
CA THR A 608 -13.28 7.67 -19.47
C THR A 608 -14.39 8.70 -19.70
N ASP A 609 -15.62 8.27 -20.04
CA ASP A 609 -16.75 9.17 -20.32
C ASP A 609 -17.26 9.93 -19.09
N HIS A 610 -16.82 9.54 -17.88
CA HIS A 610 -17.21 10.19 -16.62
C HIS A 610 -16.59 11.57 -16.40
N LEU A 611 -15.68 12.02 -17.28
CA LEU A 611 -15.30 13.44 -17.33
C LEU A 611 -16.47 14.33 -17.81
N ARG A 612 -17.59 13.75 -18.27
CA ARG A 612 -18.75 14.49 -18.81
C ARG A 612 -20.08 14.23 -18.10
N GLU A 613 -20.25 13.12 -17.39
CA GLU A 613 -21.52 12.79 -16.74
C GLU A 613 -21.42 12.93 -15.22
N ILE A 614 -21.42 14.19 -14.75
CA ILE A 614 -22.03 14.46 -13.45
C ILE A 614 -23.53 14.39 -13.71
N PRO A 615 -24.32 13.52 -13.03
CA PRO A 615 -25.76 13.55 -13.18
C PRO A 615 -26.25 14.98 -12.92
N PRO A 616 -27.21 15.52 -13.69
CA PRO A 616 -27.75 16.86 -13.43
C PRO A 616 -28.35 16.97 -12.01
N ALA A 617 -28.71 15.85 -11.36
CA ALA A 617 -29.12 15.79 -9.95
C ALA A 617 -27.93 15.85 -8.94
N PHE A 618 -26.70 15.82 -9.40
CA PHE A 618 -25.51 16.08 -8.60
C PHE A 618 -24.98 17.49 -8.90
N GLU A 619 -25.06 17.97 -10.16
CA GLU A 619 -24.79 19.37 -10.51
C GLU A 619 -25.84 20.35 -9.91
N CYS A 620 -27.13 20.04 -9.95
CA CYS A 620 -28.19 20.90 -9.40
C CYS A 620 -28.14 20.97 -7.86
N PHE A 621 -27.74 19.89 -7.20
CA PHE A 621 -27.77 19.77 -5.73
C PHE A 621 -26.44 20.11 -5.04
N HIS A 622 -25.30 20.05 -5.77
CA HIS A 622 -24.03 20.63 -5.33
C HIS A 622 -24.02 22.16 -5.53
N ASN A 623 -24.78 22.67 -6.51
CA ASN A 623 -24.99 24.11 -6.75
C ASN A 623 -25.94 24.78 -5.73
N GLU A 624 -26.75 24.01 -5.00
CA GLU A 624 -27.67 24.52 -3.96
C GLU A 624 -26.96 25.10 -2.72
N PHE A 625 -25.62 25.19 -2.72
CA PHE A 625 -24.77 25.88 -1.73
C PHE A 625 -23.61 26.68 -2.37
N MET A 626 -23.47 26.64 -3.69
CA MET A 626 -22.22 26.93 -4.40
C MET A 626 -22.47 27.78 -5.65
N THR A 627 -22.66 29.08 -5.44
CA THR A 627 -22.72 30.06 -6.54
C THR A 627 -21.33 30.32 -7.15
N GLN A 628 -21.30 30.44 -8.48
CA GLN A 628 -20.18 30.90 -9.30
C GLN A 628 -19.69 32.30 -8.87
N SER A 629 -18.43 32.40 -8.42
CA SER A 629 -17.72 33.67 -8.38
C SER A 629 -16.22 33.48 -8.65
N PHE A 630 -15.62 34.55 -9.17
CA PHE A 630 -14.69 34.56 -10.30
C PHE A 630 -13.19 34.54 -9.95
N LYS A 631 -12.40 34.45 -11.03
CA LYS A 631 -10.95 34.33 -11.22
C LYS A 631 -10.04 35.48 -10.71
N GLU A 632 -10.49 36.42 -9.89
CA GLU A 632 -9.80 37.73 -9.79
C GLU A 632 -8.81 37.91 -8.62
N ASP A 633 -8.71 36.97 -7.66
CA ASP A 633 -7.91 37.20 -6.44
C ASP A 633 -6.42 36.79 -6.52
N LEU A 634 -5.96 36.23 -7.64
CA LEU A 634 -4.58 35.71 -7.75
C LEU A 634 -3.53 36.78 -8.10
N GLU A 635 -3.93 37.98 -8.54
CA GLU A 635 -2.98 38.99 -9.04
C GLU A 635 -2.75 40.18 -8.10
N LEU A 636 -3.50 40.34 -7.01
CA LEU A 636 -3.47 41.56 -6.19
C LEU A 636 -2.55 41.54 -4.96
N ASN A 637 -1.72 40.51 -4.75
CA ASN A 637 -0.93 40.40 -3.51
C ASN A 637 0.60 40.27 -3.64
N ASP A 638 1.15 40.53 -4.84
CA ASP A 638 2.60 40.69 -5.05
C ASP A 638 2.98 42.19 -5.19
N GLY A 639 2.42 43.04 -4.33
CA GLY A 639 2.65 44.48 -4.33
C GLY A 639 3.30 45.01 -3.05
N CYS A 640 4.64 45.08 -3.04
CA CYS A 640 5.47 46.10 -2.36
C CYS A 640 6.97 45.75 -2.59
N MET A 641 7.94 46.61 -2.90
CA MET A 641 8.05 47.97 -3.42
C MET A 641 9.56 48.15 -3.72
N ASN A 642 9.92 48.87 -4.80
CA ASN A 642 11.30 49.18 -5.19
C ASN A 642 11.96 50.20 -4.23
N ASN A 643 13.28 50.06 -4.01
CA ASN A 643 14.30 51.05 -4.44
C ASN A 643 15.68 50.77 -3.80
N THR A 644 16.70 50.55 -4.64
CA THR A 644 17.84 51.48 -4.79
C THR A 644 18.70 51.08 -6.00
N SER A 645 19.09 52.11 -6.74
CA SER A 645 19.88 52.18 -7.97
C SER A 645 21.36 51.83 -7.82
N ASN A 646 21.96 51.13 -8.80
CA ASN A 646 23.04 51.68 -9.65
C ASN A 646 23.62 50.66 -10.67
N THR A 647 23.51 51.08 -11.95
CA THR A 647 24.47 51.01 -13.08
C THR A 647 25.46 49.86 -13.29
N ASN A 648 25.32 49.28 -14.49
CA ASN A 648 26.32 48.98 -15.54
C ASN A 648 26.94 47.57 -15.70
N MET A 649 26.69 47.08 -16.93
CA MET A 649 27.55 46.37 -17.88
C MET A 649 27.75 44.84 -17.78
N ASP A 650 27.22 44.21 -18.83
CA ASP A 650 27.80 43.16 -19.67
C ASP A 650 28.22 41.83 -19.02
N SER A 651 27.42 40.79 -19.24
CA SER A 651 27.86 39.69 -20.12
C SER A 651 26.72 38.73 -20.42
N ALA A 652 26.59 38.43 -21.71
CA ALA A 652 25.59 37.56 -22.29
C ALA A 652 25.80 36.10 -21.90
N HIS A 653 24.76 35.44 -21.36
CA HIS A 653 24.54 34.02 -21.58
C HIS A 653 23.04 33.71 -21.64
N GLN A 654 22.71 32.88 -22.62
CA GLN A 654 21.39 32.59 -23.16
C GLN A 654 20.43 32.00 -22.12
N HIS A 655 19.30 32.65 -21.90
CA HIS A 655 18.09 32.01 -21.38
C HIS A 655 17.05 31.99 -22.50
N SER A 656 16.76 30.78 -22.99
CA SER A 656 15.64 30.53 -23.88
C SER A 656 14.34 30.78 -23.12
N HIS A 657 13.63 31.82 -23.52
CA HIS A 657 12.20 31.96 -23.26
C HIS A 657 11.48 30.83 -24.01
N GLN A 658 10.85 29.92 -23.29
CA GLN A 658 9.77 29.11 -23.86
C GLN A 658 8.46 29.45 -23.16
N HIS A 659 7.55 29.88 -24.02
CA HIS A 659 6.23 30.37 -23.72
C HIS A 659 5.37 29.29 -23.06
N SER A 660 4.68 29.73 -22.02
CA SER A 660 3.40 29.26 -21.54
C SER A 660 2.47 28.83 -22.68
N HIS A 661 2.21 27.53 -22.79
CA HIS A 661 0.94 27.02 -23.29
C HIS A 661 0.33 26.11 -22.22
N GLY A 662 -0.87 26.48 -21.80
CA GLY A 662 -1.60 25.84 -20.72
C GLY A 662 -1.88 24.37 -21.00
N GLN A 663 -1.26 23.49 -20.21
CA GLN A 663 -1.75 22.14 -20.01
C GLN A 663 -2.63 22.14 -18.76
N LYS A 664 -3.95 22.13 -19.00
CA LYS A 664 -4.95 21.80 -17.99
C LYS A 664 -4.62 20.40 -17.46
N THR A 665 -4.20 20.36 -16.21
CA THR A 665 -4.03 19.17 -15.39
C THR A 665 -5.37 18.47 -15.21
N THR A 666 -5.62 17.39 -15.94
CA THR A 666 -6.80 16.53 -15.71
C THR A 666 -6.51 15.54 -14.59
N SER A 667 -6.75 15.97 -13.35
CA SER A 667 -7.05 15.09 -12.23
C SER A 667 -8.45 14.52 -12.45
N ALA A 668 -8.57 13.21 -12.65
CA ALA A 668 -9.84 12.52 -12.89
C ALA A 668 -10.42 11.86 -11.62
N HIS A 669 -10.39 12.59 -10.50
CA HIS A 669 -11.42 12.42 -9.48
C HIS A 669 -12.58 13.37 -9.85
N PRO A 670 -13.85 12.94 -9.79
CA PRO A 670 -14.95 13.90 -9.65
C PRO A 670 -14.61 14.66 -8.37
N ASN A 671 -14.18 15.90 -8.52
CA ASN A 671 -13.91 16.79 -7.42
C ASN A 671 -15.20 16.82 -6.59
N VAL A 672 -15.19 16.21 -5.40
CA VAL A 672 -16.10 16.67 -4.33
C VAL A 672 -15.56 18.03 -4.01
N ASN A 673 -16.02 19.01 -4.77
CA ASN A 673 -15.49 20.35 -4.73
C ASN A 673 -16.04 21.00 -3.47
N THR A 674 -15.46 20.65 -2.32
CA THR A 674 -15.84 21.22 -1.03
C THR A 674 -15.42 22.67 -0.90
N ASN A 675 -14.80 23.29 -1.91
CA ASN A 675 -14.76 24.74 -2.16
C ASN A 675 -13.88 25.03 -3.39
N ASN A 676 -14.38 25.82 -4.36
CA ASN A 676 -13.58 26.43 -5.44
C ASN A 676 -12.55 27.47 -4.94
N VAL A 677 -12.38 27.59 -3.62
CA VAL A 677 -11.36 28.43 -3.01
C VAL A 677 -10.03 27.72 -3.15
N VAL A 678 -9.18 28.20 -4.06
CA VAL A 678 -7.78 27.75 -4.17
C VAL A 678 -7.06 28.13 -2.87
N LEU A 679 -7.03 27.18 -1.94
CA LEU A 679 -6.26 27.28 -0.71
C LEU A 679 -4.82 26.86 -0.99
N TYR A 680 -3.90 27.38 -0.18
CA TYR A 680 -2.54 26.87 -0.22
C TYR A 680 -2.49 25.54 0.50
N GLU A 681 -1.65 24.64 0.01
CA GLU A 681 -1.42 23.33 0.62
C GLU A 681 -0.13 23.32 1.43
N CYS A 682 -0.17 22.58 2.53
CA CYS A 682 1.00 22.36 3.36
C CYS A 682 2.03 21.54 2.59
N SER A 683 3.26 22.05 2.45
CA SER A 683 4.36 21.38 1.75
C SER A 683 4.82 20.08 2.42
N TRP A 684 4.30 19.76 3.62
CA TRP A 684 4.57 18.49 4.29
C TRP A 684 3.39 17.52 4.20
N CYS A 685 2.23 17.92 4.74
CA CYS A 685 1.08 17.02 4.91
C CYS A 685 -0.03 17.24 3.87
N GLY A 686 0.16 18.11 2.87
CA GLY A 686 -0.82 18.41 1.81
C GLY A 686 -2.06 19.18 2.27
N ASN A 687 -2.28 19.35 3.58
CA ASN A 687 -3.51 19.97 4.09
C ASN A 687 -3.72 21.40 3.57
N PRO A 688 -4.92 21.72 3.05
CA PRO A 688 -5.24 23.06 2.55
C PRO A 688 -5.59 24.03 3.70
N SER A 689 -5.12 25.28 3.61
CA SER A 689 -5.53 26.37 4.51
C SER A 689 -5.28 27.77 3.91
N ALA A 690 -6.09 28.74 4.33
CA ALA A 690 -5.94 30.14 3.91
C ALA A 690 -4.73 30.83 4.54
N VAL A 691 -4.23 30.31 5.68
CA VAL A 691 -3.27 30.97 6.58
C VAL A 691 -1.99 30.17 6.85
N LEU A 692 -1.56 29.34 5.89
CA LEU A 692 -0.30 28.60 6.04
C LEU A 692 0.90 29.53 6.28
N ARG A 693 1.77 29.10 7.19
CA ARG A 693 3.03 29.80 7.52
C ARG A 693 4.03 29.59 6.40
N LYS A 694 4.57 30.66 5.84
CA LYS A 694 5.66 30.57 4.86
C LYS A 694 6.98 30.22 5.56
N CYS A 695 7.82 29.45 4.88
CA CYS A 695 9.21 29.26 5.29
C CYS A 695 9.92 30.63 5.35
N SER A 696 10.57 30.93 6.46
CA SER A 696 11.25 32.23 6.66
C SER A 696 12.49 32.41 5.81
N GLY A 697 13.07 31.31 5.29
CA GLY A 697 14.19 31.36 4.34
C GLY A 697 13.69 31.65 2.93
N CYS A 698 13.18 30.62 2.25
CA CYS A 698 12.84 30.72 0.82
C CYS A 698 11.47 31.34 0.51
N GLY A 699 10.56 31.47 1.48
CA GLY A 699 9.18 31.95 1.26
C GLY A 699 8.27 31.03 0.42
N LYS A 700 8.82 29.99 -0.22
CA LYS A 700 8.13 29.08 -1.15
C LYS A 700 7.36 27.97 -0.45
N ALA A 701 8.00 27.27 0.49
CA ALA A 701 7.34 26.22 1.26
C ALA A 701 6.38 26.81 2.31
N ARG A 702 5.27 26.10 2.56
CA ARG A 702 4.17 26.54 3.43
C ARG A 702 3.76 25.44 4.40
N TYR A 703 3.41 25.81 5.63
CA TYR A 703 3.18 24.83 6.70
C TYR A 703 1.94 25.16 7.53
N CYS A 704 1.19 24.12 7.92
CA CYS A 704 0.09 24.26 8.88
C CYS A 704 0.59 24.78 10.22
N ASP A 705 1.71 24.23 10.70
CA ASP A 705 2.32 24.53 11.99
C ASP A 705 3.84 24.26 12.01
N ALA A 706 4.46 24.48 13.17
CA ALA A 706 5.89 24.26 13.38
C ALA A 706 6.29 22.78 13.31
N SER A 707 5.37 21.86 13.58
CA SER A 707 5.64 20.41 13.53
C SER A 707 5.80 19.95 12.09
N CYS A 708 4.88 20.35 11.20
CA CYS A 708 4.98 20.09 9.76
C CYS A 708 6.26 20.69 9.17
N GLN A 709 6.63 21.90 9.59
CA GLN A 709 7.87 22.54 9.17
C GLN A 709 9.11 21.71 9.58
N LYS A 710 9.19 21.28 10.83
CA LYS A 710 10.32 20.47 11.34
C LYS A 710 10.47 19.16 10.59
N LEU A 711 9.36 18.45 10.36
CA LEU A 711 9.36 17.18 9.64
C LEU A 711 9.82 17.35 8.20
N HIS A 712 9.22 18.29 7.45
CA HIS A 712 9.65 18.56 6.08
C HIS A 712 11.10 19.07 6.01
N TRP A 713 11.53 19.88 6.97
CA TRP A 713 12.92 20.33 7.06
C TRP A 713 13.89 19.16 7.17
N SER A 714 13.61 18.21 8.06
CA SER A 714 14.48 17.04 8.25
C SER A 714 14.51 16.08 7.06
N THR A 715 13.41 15.94 6.33
CA THR A 715 13.28 14.93 5.28
C THR A 715 13.70 15.41 3.90
N LYS A 716 13.43 16.67 3.54
CA LYS A 716 13.62 17.15 2.17
C LYS A 716 13.93 18.64 2.05
N HIS A 717 13.23 19.50 2.79
CA HIS A 717 13.28 20.94 2.53
C HIS A 717 14.65 21.58 2.85
N LYS A 718 15.42 21.01 3.77
CA LYS A 718 16.74 21.56 4.16
C LYS A 718 17.70 21.69 2.96
N THR A 719 17.63 20.77 2.00
CA THR A 719 18.47 20.82 0.78
C THR A 719 17.90 21.72 -0.31
N GLU A 720 16.58 21.99 -0.28
CA GLU A 720 15.88 22.79 -1.29
C GLU A 720 15.74 24.27 -0.92
N CYS A 721 15.90 24.60 0.36
CA CYS A 721 15.75 25.94 0.88
C CYS A 721 16.94 26.82 0.46
N LYS A 722 16.83 27.44 -0.72
CA LYS A 722 17.73 28.52 -1.16
C LYS A 722 17.27 29.81 -0.50
N VAL A 723 18.04 30.28 0.49
CA VAL A 723 17.88 31.58 1.16
C VAL A 723 18.39 32.68 0.27
#